data_AF-A0A8H7D827-F1
#
_entry.id   AF-A0A8H7D827-F1
#
_cell.length_a   1.000
_cell.length_b   1.000
_cell.length_c   1.000
_cell.angle_alpha   90.00
_cell.angle_beta   90.00
_cell.angle_gamma   90.00
#
_symmetry.space_group_name_H-M   'P 1'
#
loop_
_entity.id
_entity.type
_entity.pdbx_description
1 polymer ?
#
loop_
_entity_poly.entity_id
_entity_poly.type
_entity_poly.pdbx_seq_one_letter_code
_entity_poly.pdbx_strand_id
1 'polypeptide(L)'
;MAPIRLKTWVPRNTKPTWDWKAKNSAELGHFTVPFATKEYIQNIVGQILKDLQVREWNDWTREDLRQKTVEERVARKSSLAEAYPGLLTGPHGVSLGNQNCLPLYILSANISVPQKTNFMAAIVLWSTGSSRKAVSFFNNHLDNNASFDSFAIDGESTSKANEWAVGEKGKGFILATQYLAEYIAKSEEGNYSPPLGISFRVGEQIGELKWKKSRKVGSEDSLRLILDDLTTREVGDYLEHRYQLDIDDAFDGGDPDEYDRTMETAKMREKSAKILEQAAKRRSKLGLDGSNGTSVVRSDEVCITIIGIAAHQADPEYLFSGIFGVIPPSSRWRSPNSLIEFFLHHGKPRFYHRDQHVPHGLHLNKLSVNYHGDLSLSSERIMVLKDRVRNSRYRSAMCAAIHLAFRTLPDLAVELADDILTDDHSDSLAGILVPPNQESAEEYRTAFEKVWRRNISTSLELHPHTSLENNLLLFSQLSLEPVIVTPRVLEILHQSGAYMPVREYARKRLLESCSIPNFSGLDRIRATLRKLLPNVPSENISVRQYDNLYPSVVWDDKHNLFALARPKPCEDHPAEECLCWVGPALHDIAKEYKGNAISLRKLWRAFAVEMGGDTTIKRAPSLTPMDTSGGSGSHSNATTQLSVTSRSSVQASATGSSESPNPFSTPNPFTPRTSNNLSRAPANQPAAPFTITQSPTVSNAGGTSPSAPQPPQNKDEAAANKAALAQLSKLVFGFDPVQKYDEVVGKLELHQKTLADQEHLVHQLITSASGKDTRIATLERDIKKLQDELASSDDWVLAAAERANKRKRTA
;
A
#
# COMPACT_ATOMS: atom_id res chain seq x y z
N MET A 1 -0.26 3.78 30.87
CA MET A 1 -0.04 5.20 31.19
C MET A 1 -1.36 5.78 31.67
N ALA A 2 -1.42 6.24 32.93
CA ALA A 2 -2.63 6.81 33.52
C ALA A 2 -2.86 8.25 33.00
N PRO A 3 -4.09 8.69 32.75
CA PRO A 3 -4.36 10.08 32.41
C PRO A 3 -4.22 10.93 33.69
N ILE A 4 -3.16 11.73 33.76
CA ILE A 4 -2.97 12.71 34.83
C ILE A 4 -3.97 13.85 34.61
N ARG A 5 -5.14 13.78 35.26
CA ARG A 5 -6.00 14.94 35.49
C ARG A 5 -5.47 15.67 36.73
N LEU A 6 -4.63 16.69 36.53
CA LEU A 6 -4.36 17.70 37.55
C LEU A 6 -5.08 18.99 37.15
N LYS A 7 -6.37 19.10 37.51
CA LYS A 7 -7.02 20.40 37.66
C LYS A 7 -6.58 20.98 39.01
N THR A 8 -5.44 21.69 39.04
CA THR A 8 -5.06 22.46 40.23
C THR A 8 -5.71 23.84 40.19
N TRP A 9 -6.41 24.18 41.27
CA TRP A 9 -7.13 25.42 41.54
C TRP A 9 -6.19 26.66 41.45
N VAL A 10 -6.51 27.62 40.57
CA VAL A 10 -5.83 28.93 40.41
C VAL A 10 -6.90 29.99 40.13
N PRO A 11 -6.76 31.27 40.56
CA PRO A 11 -7.86 32.24 40.58
C PRO A 11 -8.56 32.46 39.23
N ARG A 12 -9.91 32.42 39.26
CA ARG A 12 -10.89 32.35 38.16
C ARG A 12 -11.00 33.60 37.25
N ASN A 13 -9.86 34.09 36.76
CA ASN A 13 -9.74 35.03 35.62
C ASN A 13 -8.73 34.54 34.57
N THR A 14 -8.20 33.32 34.72
CA THR A 14 -7.25 32.74 33.77
C THR A 14 -8.00 32.08 32.62
N LYS A 15 -7.69 32.52 31.40
CA LYS A 15 -8.09 31.87 30.15
C LYS A 15 -7.88 30.35 30.22
N PRO A 16 -8.79 29.50 29.69
CA PRO A 16 -8.57 28.07 29.61
C PRO A 16 -7.28 27.76 28.86
N THR A 17 -6.50 26.81 29.36
CA THR A 17 -5.22 26.42 28.75
C THR A 17 -5.07 24.91 28.68
N TRP A 18 -4.47 24.43 27.60
CA TRP A 18 -4.07 23.03 27.42
C TRP A 18 -2.56 23.00 27.22
N ASP A 19 -1.87 22.25 28.09
CA ASP A 19 -0.45 21.98 27.94
C ASP A 19 -0.31 20.72 27.06
N TRP A 20 0.36 20.87 25.92
CA TRP A 20 0.69 19.79 24.99
C TRP A 20 2.07 19.22 25.32
N LYS A 21 2.71 18.52 24.36
CA LYS A 21 3.95 17.80 24.60
C LYS A 21 5.13 18.76 24.75
N ALA A 22 6.20 18.23 25.35
CA ALA A 22 7.49 18.92 25.44
C ALA A 22 8.10 19.12 24.05
N LYS A 23 8.96 20.15 23.94
CA LYS A 23 9.71 20.48 22.73
C LYS A 23 10.58 19.30 22.26
N ASN A 24 10.67 19.08 20.95
CA ASN A 24 11.42 17.97 20.33
C ASN A 24 10.93 16.57 20.75
N SER A 25 9.63 16.40 21.03
CA SER A 25 9.09 15.07 21.35
C SER A 25 9.37 14.06 20.22
N ALA A 26 9.72 12.82 20.58
CA ALA A 26 10.13 11.78 19.63
C ALA A 26 9.08 11.50 18.54
N GLU A 27 7.80 11.72 18.85
CA GLU A 27 6.69 11.55 17.91
C GLU A 27 6.73 12.52 16.72
N LEU A 28 7.46 13.63 16.84
CA LEU A 28 7.64 14.62 15.76
C LEU A 28 8.75 14.24 14.79
N GLY A 29 9.53 13.19 15.06
CA GLY A 29 10.72 12.83 14.27
C GLY A 29 10.44 12.51 12.79
N HIS A 30 9.19 12.22 12.44
CA HIS A 30 8.76 11.94 11.06
C HIS A 30 7.97 13.08 10.42
N PHE A 31 7.69 14.15 11.16
CA PHE A 31 6.94 15.28 10.64
C PHE A 31 7.82 16.17 9.77
N THR A 32 7.22 16.66 8.69
CA THR A 32 7.78 17.63 7.76
C THR A 32 6.73 18.70 7.50
N VAL A 33 7.10 19.84 6.93
CA VAL A 33 6.13 20.89 6.59
C VAL A 33 5.00 20.34 5.69
N PRO A 34 5.27 19.55 4.64
CA PRO A 34 4.21 18.97 3.81
C PRO A 34 3.33 17.97 4.55
N PHE A 35 3.92 17.16 5.45
CA PHE A 35 3.14 16.22 6.25
C PHE A 35 2.24 16.94 7.25
N ALA A 36 2.73 17.99 7.92
CA ALA A 36 1.90 18.80 8.80
C ALA A 36 0.76 19.50 8.03
N THR A 37 1.05 20.10 6.88
CA THR A 37 0.04 20.67 5.97
C THR A 37 -1.01 19.64 5.57
N LYS A 38 -0.60 18.42 5.21
CA LYS A 38 -1.51 17.32 4.88
C LYS A 38 -2.50 17.04 6.01
N GLU A 39 -2.07 17.05 7.27
CA GLU A 39 -2.96 16.77 8.42
C GLU A 39 -4.07 17.83 8.58
N TYR A 40 -3.81 19.10 8.26
CA TYR A 40 -4.86 20.14 8.26
C TYR A 40 -5.87 19.94 7.14
N ILE A 41 -5.38 19.71 5.92
CA ILE A 41 -6.25 19.51 4.76
C ILE A 41 -7.06 18.23 4.94
N GLN A 42 -6.48 17.19 5.54
CA GLN A 42 -7.18 15.94 5.81
C GLN A 42 -8.37 16.14 6.75
N ASN A 43 -8.32 17.09 7.69
CA ASN A 43 -9.48 17.39 8.52
C ASN A 43 -10.61 18.03 7.70
N ILE A 44 -10.27 18.93 6.77
CA ILE A 44 -11.24 19.55 5.84
C ILE A 44 -11.83 18.48 4.91
N VAL A 45 -10.99 17.67 4.25
CA VAL A 45 -11.42 16.57 3.37
C VAL A 45 -12.24 15.55 4.14
N GLY A 46 -11.84 15.21 5.37
CA GLY A 46 -12.60 14.33 6.23
C GLY A 46 -14.02 14.83 6.48
N GLN A 47 -14.20 16.14 6.66
CA GLN A 47 -15.54 16.73 6.79
C GLN A 47 -16.35 16.62 5.49
N ILE A 48 -15.72 16.90 4.35
CA ILE A 48 -16.34 16.74 3.03
C ILE A 48 -16.81 15.30 2.81
N LEU A 49 -15.94 14.31 3.06
CA LEU A 49 -16.27 12.89 2.89
C LEU A 49 -17.45 12.46 3.78
N LYS A 50 -17.53 13.01 5.00
CA LYS A 50 -18.63 12.77 5.94
C LYS A 50 -19.95 13.36 5.44
N ASP A 51 -19.93 14.63 5.03
CA ASP A 51 -21.14 15.33 4.58
C ASP A 51 -21.64 14.79 3.22
N LEU A 52 -20.75 14.32 2.35
CA LEU A 52 -21.10 13.70 1.06
C LEU A 52 -21.37 12.20 1.13
N GLN A 53 -20.97 11.53 2.22
CA GLN A 53 -21.03 10.06 2.35
C GLN A 53 -20.32 9.32 1.21
N VAL A 54 -19.13 9.81 0.84
CA VAL A 54 -18.28 9.21 -0.19
C VAL A 54 -16.93 8.83 0.39
N ARG A 55 -16.21 7.92 -0.28
CA ARG A 55 -14.89 7.44 0.18
C ARG A 55 -13.70 8.20 -0.39
N GLU A 56 -13.92 8.92 -1.49
CA GLU A 56 -12.91 9.64 -2.25
C GLU A 56 -13.47 11.02 -2.60
N TRP A 57 -12.63 12.05 -2.47
CA TRP A 57 -12.93 13.40 -2.94
C TRP A 57 -11.62 14.13 -3.21
N ASN A 58 -11.48 14.69 -4.41
CA ASN A 58 -10.29 15.42 -4.84
C ASN A 58 -10.59 16.62 -5.76
N ASP A 59 -11.83 17.10 -5.76
CA ASP A 59 -12.32 18.18 -6.64
C ASP A 59 -11.90 19.58 -6.16
N TRP A 60 -10.60 19.78 -5.95
CA TRP A 60 -10.04 21.09 -5.60
C TRP A 60 -10.00 22.02 -6.80
N THR A 61 -10.56 23.22 -6.65
CA THR A 61 -10.31 24.34 -7.56
C THR A 61 -8.98 24.99 -7.20
N ARG A 62 -8.07 25.10 -8.17
CA ARG A 62 -6.70 25.59 -7.95
C ARG A 62 -6.49 26.91 -8.69
N GLU A 63 -5.97 27.90 -7.98
CA GLU A 63 -5.58 29.20 -8.55
C GLU A 63 -4.13 29.51 -8.17
N ASP A 64 -3.24 29.52 -9.17
CA ASP A 64 -1.85 29.95 -9.00
C ASP A 64 -1.71 31.43 -9.37
N LEU A 65 -1.35 32.25 -8.38
CA LEU A 65 -1.21 33.70 -8.51
C LEU A 65 0.25 34.14 -8.51
N ARG A 66 1.23 33.21 -8.54
CA ARG A 66 2.67 33.55 -8.52
C ARG A 66 3.08 34.43 -9.70
N GLN A 67 2.42 34.28 -10.85
CA GLN A 67 2.67 35.04 -12.09
C GLN A 67 1.71 36.23 -12.29
N LYS A 68 0.82 36.49 -11.33
CA LYS A 68 -0.19 37.56 -11.40
C LYS A 68 0.36 38.89 -10.86
N THR A 69 -0.20 40.00 -11.33
CA THR A 69 0.25 41.33 -10.87
C THR A 69 -0.10 41.54 -9.39
N VAL A 70 0.46 42.60 -8.79
CA VAL A 70 0.15 42.95 -7.40
C VAL A 70 -1.31 43.37 -7.28
N GLU A 71 -1.82 44.14 -8.23
CA GLU A 71 -3.20 44.65 -8.27
C GLU A 71 -4.21 43.51 -8.37
N GLU A 72 -3.97 42.53 -9.26
CA GLU A 72 -4.80 41.33 -9.38
C GLU A 72 -4.85 40.55 -8.05
N ARG A 73 -3.70 40.42 -7.36
CA ARG A 73 -3.62 39.72 -6.07
C ARG A 73 -4.31 40.47 -4.94
N VAL A 74 -4.25 41.81 -4.94
CA VAL A 74 -5.00 42.65 -3.98
C VAL A 74 -6.50 42.52 -4.22
N ALA A 75 -6.96 42.61 -5.47
CA ALA A 75 -8.36 42.42 -5.81
C ALA A 75 -8.85 41.02 -5.40
N ARG A 76 -8.04 39.98 -5.68
CA ARG A 76 -8.38 38.61 -5.29
C ARG A 76 -8.43 38.44 -3.77
N LYS A 77 -7.54 39.07 -3.03
CA LYS A 77 -7.58 39.09 -1.56
C LYS A 77 -8.88 39.67 -1.02
N SER A 78 -9.36 40.79 -1.57
CA SER A 78 -10.64 41.37 -1.19
C SER A 78 -11.81 40.41 -1.47
N SER A 79 -11.81 39.78 -2.65
CA SER A 79 -12.81 38.77 -3.02
C SER A 79 -12.77 37.54 -2.11
N LEU A 80 -11.59 37.09 -1.66
CA LEU A 80 -11.45 36.01 -0.69
C LEU A 80 -12.03 36.40 0.68
N ALA A 81 -11.79 37.62 1.14
CA ALA A 81 -12.33 38.10 2.41
C ALA A 81 -13.87 38.21 2.38
N GLU A 82 -14.45 38.53 1.24
CA GLU A 82 -15.91 38.55 1.05
C GLU A 82 -16.51 37.14 0.99
N ALA A 83 -15.89 36.24 0.22
CA ALA A 83 -16.36 34.86 0.07
C ALA A 83 -16.15 34.01 1.34
N TYR A 84 -15.12 34.31 2.12
CA TYR A 84 -14.74 33.59 3.33
C TYR A 84 -14.52 34.59 4.48
N PRO A 85 -15.59 35.13 5.09
CA PRO A 85 -15.52 36.25 6.03
C PRO A 85 -14.57 36.00 7.22
N GLY A 86 -14.54 34.77 7.71
CA GLY A 86 -13.67 34.36 8.78
C GLY A 86 -12.20 34.08 8.43
N LEU A 87 -11.78 34.20 7.17
CA LEU A 87 -10.43 33.85 6.69
C LEU A 87 -9.34 34.78 7.24
N LEU A 88 -9.61 36.08 7.34
CA LEU A 88 -8.66 37.12 7.79
C LEU A 88 -8.91 37.56 9.23
N THR A 89 -9.49 36.70 10.06
CA THR A 89 -9.85 37.00 11.45
C THR A 89 -8.89 36.34 12.45
N GLY A 90 -8.87 36.83 13.67
CA GLY A 90 -7.97 36.37 14.72
C GLY A 90 -6.56 36.97 14.66
N PRO A 91 -5.67 36.64 15.61
CA PRO A 91 -4.41 37.37 15.82
C PRO A 91 -3.49 37.36 14.59
N HIS A 92 -3.31 36.19 13.98
CA HIS A 92 -2.49 36.06 12.78
C HIS A 92 -3.28 36.39 11.50
N GLY A 93 -4.59 36.08 11.44
CA GLY A 93 -5.44 36.38 10.28
C GLY A 93 -5.54 37.88 9.99
N VAL A 94 -5.76 38.72 11.01
CA VAL A 94 -5.78 40.18 10.85
C VAL A 94 -4.44 40.70 10.34
N SER A 95 -3.33 40.09 10.77
CA SER A 95 -2.00 40.45 10.30
C SER A 95 -1.81 40.18 8.80
N LEU A 96 -2.51 39.18 8.26
CA LEU A 96 -2.58 38.92 6.81
C LEU A 96 -3.46 39.92 6.07
N GLY A 97 -4.29 40.70 6.76
CA GLY A 97 -5.04 41.83 6.21
C GLY A 97 -4.15 42.95 5.66
N ASN A 98 -2.92 43.06 6.13
CA ASN A 98 -1.94 44.07 5.68
C ASN A 98 -1.69 44.03 4.16
N GLN A 99 -1.51 45.19 3.52
CA GLN A 99 -1.34 45.30 2.06
C GLN A 99 -0.15 44.50 1.50
N ASN A 100 0.92 44.34 2.30
CA ASN A 100 2.10 43.57 1.91
C ASN A 100 1.87 42.05 1.94
N CYS A 101 0.77 41.60 2.55
CA CYS A 101 0.38 40.20 2.58
C CYS A 101 -0.56 39.90 1.41
N LEU A 102 -0.06 39.14 0.43
CA LEU A 102 -0.75 38.86 -0.83
C LEU A 102 -0.89 37.36 -1.08
N PRO A 103 -2.04 36.88 -1.60
CA PRO A 103 -2.23 35.47 -1.91
C PRO A 103 -1.30 35.06 -3.06
N LEU A 104 -0.68 33.89 -2.94
CA LEU A 104 0.21 33.28 -3.94
C LEU A 104 -0.43 32.07 -4.61
N TYR A 105 -1.13 31.26 -3.83
CA TYR A 105 -1.73 30.03 -4.30
C TYR A 105 -2.99 29.75 -3.48
N ILE A 106 -4.09 29.38 -4.14
CA ILE A 106 -5.38 29.14 -3.51
C ILE A 106 -5.88 27.76 -3.93
N LEU A 107 -6.31 26.98 -2.94
CA LEU A 107 -7.14 25.81 -3.13
C LEU A 107 -8.51 26.13 -2.57
N SER A 108 -9.57 25.93 -3.35
CA SER A 108 -10.93 26.14 -2.89
C SER A 108 -11.85 24.98 -3.25
N ALA A 109 -12.88 24.81 -2.45
CA ALA A 109 -13.94 23.83 -2.65
C ALA A 109 -15.27 24.46 -2.26
N ASN A 110 -16.28 24.28 -3.11
CA ASN A 110 -17.66 24.70 -2.85
C ASN A 110 -18.58 23.54 -3.21
N ILE A 111 -19.13 22.90 -2.19
CA ILE A 111 -19.82 21.63 -2.29
C ILE A 111 -21.24 21.80 -1.80
N SER A 112 -22.21 21.45 -2.64
CA SER A 112 -23.61 21.43 -2.27
C SER A 112 -23.88 20.24 -1.35
N VAL A 113 -24.20 20.51 -0.08
CA VAL A 113 -24.51 19.48 0.92
C VAL A 113 -26.03 19.42 1.11
N PRO A 114 -26.65 18.23 1.04
CA PRO A 114 -28.08 18.08 1.34
C PRO A 114 -28.40 18.57 2.75
N GLN A 115 -29.45 19.39 2.90
CA GLN A 115 -30.01 19.81 4.20
C GLN A 115 -29.11 20.70 5.09
N LYS A 116 -27.99 21.21 4.58
CA LYS A 116 -27.12 22.19 5.24
C LYS A 116 -26.77 23.33 4.29
N THR A 117 -26.11 24.37 4.79
CA THR A 117 -25.47 25.36 3.91
C THR A 117 -24.38 24.70 3.08
N ASN A 118 -24.05 25.24 1.90
CA ASN A 118 -22.96 24.70 1.09
C ASN A 118 -21.65 24.64 1.90
N PHE A 119 -20.94 23.52 1.79
CA PHE A 119 -19.63 23.37 2.38
C PHE A 119 -18.63 24.16 1.55
N MET A 120 -18.05 25.17 2.17
CA MET A 120 -17.06 26.07 1.59
C MET A 120 -15.75 25.87 2.32
N ALA A 121 -14.68 25.59 1.57
CA ALA A 121 -13.32 25.55 2.10
C ALA A 121 -12.36 26.34 1.23
N ALA A 122 -11.37 26.95 1.87
CA ALA A 122 -10.29 27.68 1.22
C ALA A 122 -8.97 27.43 1.95
N ILE A 123 -7.93 27.11 1.19
CA ILE A 123 -6.56 27.04 1.68
C ILE A 123 -5.76 28.07 0.89
N VAL A 124 -5.20 29.05 1.59
CA VAL A 124 -4.51 30.16 0.95
C VAL A 124 -3.06 30.21 1.43
N LEU A 125 -2.13 30.10 0.48
CA LEU A 125 -0.73 30.40 0.70
C LEU A 125 -0.50 31.89 0.45
N TRP A 126 0.12 32.57 1.42
CA TRP A 126 0.35 34.01 1.40
C TRP A 126 1.84 34.34 1.31
N SER A 127 2.16 35.33 0.49
CA SER A 127 3.39 36.10 0.64
C SER A 127 3.21 37.08 1.79
N THR A 128 4.21 37.27 2.65
CA THR A 128 4.13 38.23 3.77
C THR A 128 4.96 39.50 3.52
N GLY A 129 5.53 39.65 2.32
CA GLY A 129 6.55 40.67 2.04
C GLY A 129 7.93 40.36 2.63
N SER A 130 8.07 39.30 3.42
CA SER A 130 9.34 38.81 3.96
C SER A 130 9.79 37.50 3.29
N SER A 131 10.94 36.96 3.72
CA SER A 131 11.40 35.61 3.35
C SER A 131 10.53 34.49 3.94
N ARG A 132 9.55 34.83 4.78
CA ARG A 132 8.58 33.91 5.36
C ARG A 132 7.25 33.98 4.61
N LYS A 133 6.55 32.85 4.59
CA LYS A 133 5.21 32.70 4.03
C LYS A 133 4.24 32.35 5.15
N ALA A 134 2.96 32.51 4.85
CA ALA A 134 1.88 32.11 5.72
C ALA A 134 0.90 31.21 4.99
N VAL A 135 0.19 30.35 5.71
CA VAL A 135 -0.86 29.51 5.15
C VAL A 135 -2.10 29.64 6.03
N SER A 136 -3.26 29.80 5.40
CA SER A 136 -4.55 29.80 6.07
C SER A 136 -5.38 28.62 5.58
N PHE A 137 -6.02 27.91 6.51
CA PHE A 137 -6.95 26.81 6.25
C PHE A 137 -8.31 27.22 6.78
N PHE A 138 -9.30 27.35 5.92
CA PHE A 138 -10.65 27.77 6.26
C PHE A 138 -11.65 26.73 5.82
N ASN A 139 -12.67 26.47 6.64
CA ASN A 139 -13.91 25.84 6.22
C ASN A 139 -15.10 26.31 7.08
N ASN A 140 -16.31 26.29 6.53
CA ASN A 140 -17.52 26.79 7.20
C ASN A 140 -18.38 25.71 7.84
N HIS A 141 -17.81 24.55 8.18
CA HIS A 141 -18.54 23.41 8.73
C HIS A 141 -17.79 22.78 9.89
N LEU A 142 -18.52 22.49 10.95
CA LEU A 142 -18.04 21.71 12.08
C LEU A 142 -19.08 20.65 12.40
N ASP A 143 -18.64 19.47 12.84
CA ASP A 143 -19.59 18.45 13.29
C ASP A 143 -20.39 18.96 14.49
N ASN A 144 -21.68 18.63 14.56
CA ASN A 144 -22.59 19.11 15.61
C ASN A 144 -22.11 18.79 17.04
N ASN A 145 -21.33 17.72 17.20
CA ASN A 145 -20.79 17.28 18.49
C ASN A 145 -19.36 17.77 18.73
N ALA A 146 -18.75 18.45 17.76
CA ALA A 146 -17.40 18.97 17.88
C ALA A 146 -17.43 20.37 18.49
N SER A 147 -16.45 20.63 19.36
CA SER A 147 -16.23 21.92 19.98
C SER A 147 -14.76 22.29 19.87
N PHE A 148 -14.36 23.44 20.41
CA PHE A 148 -12.95 23.82 20.50
C PHE A 148 -12.09 22.74 21.19
N ASP A 149 -12.64 22.06 22.19
CA ASP A 149 -11.96 20.98 22.92
C ASP A 149 -11.58 19.81 22.01
N SER A 150 -12.35 19.56 20.95
CA SER A 150 -12.06 18.53 19.95
C SER A 150 -10.76 18.77 19.19
N PHE A 151 -10.24 20.00 19.22
CA PHE A 151 -8.95 20.40 18.62
C PHE A 151 -7.85 20.60 19.67
N ALA A 152 -8.23 20.81 20.94
CA ALA A 152 -7.31 21.15 22.03
C ALA A 152 -6.81 19.93 22.83
N ILE A 153 -7.63 18.89 22.95
CA ILE A 153 -7.36 17.71 23.80
C ILE A 153 -6.71 16.59 22.97
N ASP A 154 -5.56 16.07 23.40
CA ASP A 154 -4.90 14.95 22.73
C ASP A 154 -5.77 13.68 22.76
N GLY A 155 -5.94 13.08 21.58
CA GLY A 155 -6.77 11.90 21.36
C GLY A 155 -8.25 12.18 21.07
N GLU A 156 -8.75 13.39 21.34
CA GLU A 156 -10.09 13.77 20.90
C GLU A 156 -10.14 13.93 19.36
N SER A 157 -11.31 13.69 18.78
CA SER A 157 -11.48 13.72 17.32
C SER A 157 -12.91 14.04 16.94
N THR A 158 -13.05 14.81 15.86
CA THR A 158 -14.33 15.02 15.17
C THR A 158 -14.76 13.81 14.33
N SER A 159 -13.92 12.77 14.21
CA SER A 159 -14.16 11.61 13.33
C SER A 159 -14.29 10.27 14.07
N LYS A 160 -14.66 10.28 15.37
CA LYS A 160 -14.81 9.04 16.15
C LYS A 160 -15.77 8.06 15.43
N ALA A 161 -15.26 6.87 15.08
CA ALA A 161 -15.97 5.77 14.43
C ALA A 161 -16.56 6.04 13.03
N ASN A 162 -16.01 7.00 12.28
CA ASN A 162 -16.50 7.28 10.93
C ASN A 162 -15.91 6.34 9.87
N GLU A 163 -16.75 5.76 8.99
CA GLU A 163 -16.31 4.85 7.92
C GLU A 163 -15.81 5.55 6.64
N TRP A 164 -16.17 6.82 6.46
CA TRP A 164 -15.87 7.62 5.27
C TRP A 164 -14.53 8.33 5.39
N ALA A 165 -14.27 8.96 6.53
CA ALA A 165 -13.03 9.70 6.79
C ALA A 165 -11.87 8.82 7.24
N VAL A 166 -10.64 9.15 6.83
CA VAL A 166 -9.42 8.43 7.24
C VAL A 166 -8.89 8.98 8.57
N GLY A 167 -8.79 8.09 9.57
CA GLY A 167 -8.16 8.35 10.86
C GLY A 167 -9.17 8.31 12.02
N GLU A 168 -8.84 7.53 13.05
CA GLU A 168 -9.75 7.28 14.19
C GLU A 168 -9.51 8.23 15.39
N LYS A 169 -8.37 8.93 15.43
CA LYS A 169 -7.89 9.70 16.60
C LYS A 169 -7.27 11.02 16.13
N GLY A 170 -7.71 12.17 16.65
CA GLY A 170 -7.25 13.50 16.21
C GLY A 170 -5.80 13.85 16.57
N LYS A 171 -5.02 12.87 17.03
CA LYS A 171 -3.61 12.97 17.41
C LYS A 171 -2.74 13.62 16.32
N GLY A 172 -3.02 13.32 15.05
CA GLY A 172 -2.27 13.87 13.92
C GLY A 172 -2.31 15.40 13.82
N PHE A 173 -3.44 16.02 14.17
CA PHE A 173 -3.60 17.48 14.16
C PHE A 173 -2.72 18.19 15.18
N ILE A 174 -2.72 17.71 16.43
CA ILE A 174 -1.92 18.31 17.51
C ILE A 174 -0.44 18.14 17.22
N LEU A 175 -0.01 16.97 16.76
CA LEU A 175 1.39 16.72 16.39
C LEU A 175 1.82 17.60 15.19
N ALA A 176 0.98 17.75 14.17
CA ALA A 176 1.24 18.65 13.05
C ALA A 176 1.41 20.11 13.50
N THR A 177 0.52 20.54 14.39
CA THR A 177 0.55 21.90 14.94
C THR A 177 1.77 22.14 15.82
N GLN A 178 2.11 21.17 16.68
CA GLN A 178 3.30 21.24 17.51
C GLN A 178 4.58 21.26 16.67
N TYR A 179 4.67 20.39 15.65
CA TYR A 179 5.81 20.40 14.72
C TYR A 179 5.99 21.78 14.07
N LEU A 180 4.91 22.38 13.55
CA LEU A 180 5.00 23.70 12.92
C LEU A 180 5.35 24.80 13.92
N ALA A 181 4.84 24.75 15.15
CA ALA A 181 5.20 25.71 16.20
C ALA A 181 6.70 25.61 16.56
N GLU A 182 7.24 24.39 16.66
CA GLU A 182 8.68 24.16 16.87
C GLU A 182 9.52 24.61 15.68
N TYR A 183 9.05 24.34 14.46
CA TYR A 183 9.69 24.77 13.22
C TYR A 183 9.77 26.30 13.13
N ILE A 184 8.69 27.00 13.49
CA ILE A 184 8.64 28.46 13.51
C ILE A 184 9.55 29.02 14.61
N ALA A 185 9.49 28.45 15.81
CA ALA A 185 10.30 28.89 16.96
C ALA A 185 11.81 28.73 16.73
N LYS A 186 12.25 27.71 15.96
CA LYS A 186 13.66 27.57 15.54
C LYS A 186 14.13 28.73 14.65
N SER A 187 13.21 29.53 14.13
CA SER A 187 13.50 30.69 13.28
C SER A 187 13.23 32.05 13.91
N GLU A 188 12.87 32.12 15.19
CA GLU A 188 12.44 33.35 15.90
C GLU A 188 13.56 34.34 16.27
N GLU A 189 14.70 34.33 15.59
CA GLU A 189 15.74 35.36 15.79
C GLU A 189 15.35 36.66 15.06
N GLY A 190 14.39 37.40 15.61
CA GLY A 190 14.04 38.76 15.14
C GLY A 190 12.62 39.24 15.47
N ASN A 191 12.42 40.55 15.44
CA ASN A 191 11.09 41.18 15.47
C ASN A 191 10.49 41.16 14.06
N TYR A 192 9.75 40.10 13.73
CA TYR A 192 9.08 39.97 12.44
C TYR A 192 7.75 40.73 12.40
N SER A 193 7.45 41.32 11.24
CA SER A 193 6.13 41.87 10.91
C SER A 193 5.68 41.24 9.59
N PRO A 194 4.59 40.44 9.58
CA PRO A 194 3.69 40.11 10.70
C PRO A 194 4.33 39.21 11.78
N PRO A 195 3.75 39.16 13.01
CA PRO A 195 4.22 38.27 14.06
C PRO A 195 4.15 36.81 13.61
N LEU A 196 5.20 36.04 13.91
CA LEU A 196 5.26 34.62 13.61
C LEU A 196 4.45 33.82 14.64
N GLY A 197 3.86 32.72 14.20
CA GLY A 197 3.13 31.83 15.08
C GLY A 197 1.96 31.14 14.41
N ILE A 198 1.12 30.53 15.26
CA ILE A 198 -0.05 29.79 14.85
C ILE A 198 -1.23 30.25 15.70
N SER A 199 -2.32 30.61 15.05
CA SER A 199 -3.63 30.74 15.70
C SER A 199 -4.65 29.89 15.00
N PHE A 200 -5.58 29.35 15.76
CA PHE A 200 -6.74 28.69 15.23
C PHE A 200 -8.02 29.25 15.83
N ARG A 201 -9.08 29.28 15.06
CA ARG A 201 -10.38 29.84 15.40
C ARG A 201 -11.45 28.79 15.12
N VAL A 202 -12.38 28.64 16.04
CA VAL A 202 -13.61 27.85 15.89
C VAL A 202 -14.76 28.76 16.28
N GLY A 203 -15.54 29.21 15.31
CA GLY A 203 -16.50 30.29 15.49
C GLY A 203 -15.86 31.53 16.09
N GLU A 204 -16.30 31.92 17.27
CA GLU A 204 -15.84 33.11 17.99
C GLU A 204 -14.74 32.78 19.02
N GLN A 205 -14.36 31.51 19.15
CA GLN A 205 -13.33 31.03 20.06
C GLN A 205 -11.97 31.00 19.37
N ILE A 206 -10.96 31.60 19.99
CA ILE A 206 -9.62 31.74 19.41
C ILE A 206 -8.57 31.05 20.28
N GLY A 207 -7.83 30.12 19.70
CA GLY A 207 -6.65 29.50 20.26
C GLY A 207 -5.37 30.16 19.79
N GLU A 208 -4.51 30.53 20.74
CA GLU A 208 -3.15 30.98 20.46
C GLU A 208 -2.13 30.04 21.14
N LEU A 209 -1.10 29.64 20.40
CA LEU A 209 -0.05 28.76 20.90
C LEU A 209 1.13 29.57 21.43
N LYS A 210 1.57 29.26 22.66
CA LYS A 210 2.72 29.89 23.31
C LYS A 210 3.60 28.86 23.99
N TRP A 211 4.90 29.10 23.98
CA TRP A 211 5.84 28.30 24.73
C TRP A 211 5.74 28.62 26.23
N LYS A 212 5.40 27.60 27.03
CA LYS A 212 5.45 27.67 28.49
C LYS A 212 6.87 27.32 28.93
N LYS A 213 7.59 28.34 29.37
CA LYS A 213 8.91 28.17 29.98
C LYS A 213 8.79 27.32 31.24
N SER A 214 9.55 26.25 31.33
CA SER A 214 9.51 25.44 32.54
C SER A 214 10.23 26.14 33.69
N ARG A 215 9.60 26.13 34.88
CA ARG A 215 10.18 26.72 36.10
C ARG A 215 11.23 25.82 36.76
N LYS A 216 11.23 24.51 36.47
CA LYS A 216 12.18 23.56 37.05
C LYS A 216 13.42 23.50 36.16
N VAL A 217 14.59 23.72 36.75
CA VAL A 217 15.90 23.56 36.08
C VAL A 217 15.98 22.14 35.51
N GLY A 218 16.27 22.02 34.22
CA GLY A 218 16.40 20.73 33.51
C GLY A 218 15.10 20.13 32.98
N SER A 219 13.95 20.81 33.12
CA SER A 219 12.72 20.37 32.45
C SER A 219 12.47 21.16 31.16
N GLU A 220 12.03 20.44 30.14
CA GLU A 220 11.84 20.99 28.81
C GLU A 220 10.62 21.92 28.74
N ASP A 221 10.73 22.95 27.89
CA ASP A 221 9.61 23.83 27.59
C ASP A 221 8.47 23.03 26.93
N SER A 222 7.24 23.35 27.32
CA SER A 222 6.03 22.71 26.77
C SER A 222 5.25 23.70 25.94
N LEU A 223 4.61 23.21 24.88
CA LEU A 223 3.73 24.04 24.08
C LEU A 223 2.38 24.17 24.79
N ARG A 224 1.89 25.40 24.95
CA ARG A 224 0.63 25.70 25.61
C ARG A 224 -0.31 26.38 24.65
N LEU A 225 -1.50 25.82 24.55
CA LEU A 225 -2.64 26.46 23.91
C LEU A 225 -3.39 27.32 24.93
N ILE A 226 -3.70 28.56 24.59
CA ILE A 226 -4.50 29.48 25.39
C ILE A 226 -5.76 29.84 24.60
N LEU A 227 -6.93 29.53 25.15
CA LEU A 227 -8.22 29.91 24.57
C LEU A 227 -8.61 31.33 25.01
N ASP A 228 -8.93 32.16 24.04
CA ASP A 228 -9.70 33.39 24.21
C ASP A 228 -11.11 33.14 23.67
N ASP A 229 -12.04 32.84 24.57
CA ASP A 229 -13.46 32.75 24.23
C ASP A 229 -14.02 34.17 24.11
N LEU A 230 -14.38 34.55 22.88
CA LEU A 230 -14.93 35.86 22.58
C LEU A 230 -16.40 35.77 22.19
N THR A 231 -17.12 34.70 22.53
CA THR A 231 -18.53 34.56 22.15
C THR A 231 -19.39 35.72 22.66
N THR A 232 -20.25 36.29 21.81
CA THR A 232 -21.19 37.34 22.24
C THR A 232 -22.20 36.78 23.23
N ARG A 233 -22.21 37.34 24.44
CA ARG A 233 -23.15 36.96 25.51
C ARG A 233 -23.68 38.21 26.18
N GLU A 234 -24.94 38.17 26.58
CA GLU A 234 -25.48 39.18 27.47
C GLU A 234 -24.89 39.02 28.88
N VAL A 235 -24.92 40.09 29.68
CA VAL A 235 -24.40 40.05 31.07
C VAL A 235 -25.13 38.99 31.90
N GLY A 236 -26.44 38.82 31.67
CA GLY A 236 -27.27 37.79 32.30
C GLY A 236 -26.77 36.38 31.96
N ASP A 237 -26.73 36.05 30.67
CA ASP A 237 -26.30 34.74 30.16
C ASP A 237 -24.85 34.39 30.55
N TYR A 238 -23.96 35.39 30.54
CA TYR A 238 -22.57 35.20 30.98
C TYR A 238 -22.50 34.81 32.46
N LEU A 239 -23.32 35.45 33.30
CA LEU A 239 -23.40 35.11 34.72
C LEU A 239 -24.04 33.74 34.94
N GLU A 240 -25.15 33.42 34.26
CA GLU A 240 -25.82 32.13 34.37
C GLU A 240 -24.89 30.98 33.96
N HIS A 241 -24.21 31.10 32.83
CA HIS A 241 -23.21 30.12 32.40
C HIS A 241 -22.04 30.02 33.38
N ARG A 242 -21.63 31.13 34.01
CA ARG A 242 -20.59 31.11 35.05
C ARG A 242 -21.07 30.38 36.31
N TYR A 243 -22.32 30.59 36.72
CA TYR A 243 -22.93 29.88 37.84
C TYR A 243 -23.10 28.38 37.56
N GLN A 244 -23.49 28.00 36.34
CA GLN A 244 -23.62 26.60 35.93
C GLN A 244 -22.29 25.85 36.11
N LEU A 245 -21.18 26.46 35.68
CA LEU A 245 -19.84 25.90 35.86
C LEU A 245 -19.41 25.81 37.33
N ASP A 246 -19.86 26.75 38.16
CA ASP A 246 -19.56 26.77 39.59
C ASP A 246 -20.39 25.71 40.38
N ILE A 247 -21.60 25.39 39.92
CA ILE A 247 -22.48 24.36 40.54
C ILE A 247 -21.96 22.94 40.27
N ASP A 248 -21.46 22.67 39.07
CA ASP A 248 -20.92 21.34 38.71
C ASP A 248 -19.63 20.97 39.47
N ASP A 249 -18.88 21.96 39.95
CA ASP A 249 -17.64 21.78 40.72
C ASP A 249 -17.85 21.89 42.25
N ALA A 250 -19.03 22.33 42.73
CA ALA A 250 -19.33 22.62 44.14
C ALA A 250 -20.30 21.62 44.80
N PHE A 251 -20.22 20.34 44.45
CA PHE A 251 -20.95 19.25 45.11
C PHE A 251 -20.32 18.92 46.48
N ASP A 252 -20.23 19.91 47.37
CA ASP A 252 -19.92 19.71 48.80
C ASP A 252 -20.69 20.72 49.67
N GLY A 253 -22.02 20.53 49.72
CA GLY A 253 -22.77 20.48 50.98
C GLY A 253 -22.89 21.71 51.89
N GLY A 254 -22.77 22.95 51.41
CA GLY A 254 -23.07 24.14 52.21
C GLY A 254 -24.02 25.09 51.50
N ASP A 255 -25.23 25.28 52.03
CA ASP A 255 -26.22 26.25 51.52
C ASP A 255 -25.83 27.67 51.97
N PRO A 256 -25.45 28.59 51.07
CA PRO A 256 -25.05 29.93 51.45
C PRO A 256 -26.28 30.86 51.60
N ASP A 257 -26.29 31.63 52.69
CA ASP A 257 -27.36 32.56 53.08
C ASP A 257 -27.81 33.52 51.95
N GLU A 258 -29.13 33.70 51.85
CA GLU A 258 -29.85 34.38 50.76
C GLU A 258 -29.53 35.89 50.61
N TYR A 259 -29.07 36.54 51.68
CA TYR A 259 -28.81 37.99 51.70
C TYR A 259 -27.46 38.39 51.08
N ASP A 260 -26.42 37.56 51.22
CA ASP A 260 -25.09 37.82 50.65
C ASP A 260 -25.09 37.69 49.10
N ARG A 261 -26.02 36.90 48.55
CA ARG A 261 -26.20 36.70 47.10
C ARG A 261 -26.57 38.01 46.35
N THR A 262 -27.23 38.98 47.00
CA THR A 262 -27.74 40.19 46.31
C THR A 262 -26.71 41.32 46.16
N MET A 263 -25.81 41.54 47.12
CA MET A 263 -24.70 42.49 46.98
C MET A 263 -23.56 41.93 46.11
N GLU A 264 -23.32 40.62 46.20
CA GLU A 264 -22.30 39.95 45.40
C GLU A 264 -22.70 39.89 43.92
N THR A 265 -24.00 39.73 43.60
CA THR A 265 -24.51 39.78 42.22
C THR A 265 -24.36 41.14 41.55
N ALA A 266 -24.50 42.27 42.25
CA ALA A 266 -24.29 43.61 41.66
C ALA A 266 -22.82 43.84 41.29
N LYS A 267 -21.89 43.52 42.20
CA LYS A 267 -20.44 43.60 41.93
C LYS A 267 -20.00 42.61 40.86
N MET A 268 -20.59 41.41 40.81
CA MET A 268 -20.35 40.44 39.75
C MET A 268 -20.89 40.92 38.40
N ARG A 269 -22.07 41.54 38.34
CA ARG A 269 -22.60 42.17 37.12
C ARG A 269 -21.67 43.25 36.57
N GLU A 270 -21.16 44.14 37.41
CA GLU A 270 -20.22 45.19 36.98
C GLU A 270 -18.89 44.60 36.47
N LYS A 271 -18.34 43.60 37.16
CA LYS A 271 -17.12 42.90 36.71
C LYS A 271 -17.35 42.16 35.39
N SER A 272 -18.47 41.45 35.26
CA SER A 272 -18.84 40.75 34.03
C SER A 272 -19.06 41.72 32.87
N ALA A 273 -19.70 42.86 33.10
CA ALA A 273 -19.84 43.92 32.10
C ALA A 273 -18.47 44.43 31.61
N LYS A 274 -17.51 44.68 32.53
CA LYS A 274 -16.15 45.08 32.16
C LYS A 274 -15.41 43.98 31.37
N ILE A 275 -15.59 42.71 31.72
CA ILE A 275 -15.01 41.58 30.99
C ILE A 275 -15.59 41.49 29.57
N LEU A 276 -16.91 41.63 29.43
CA LEU A 276 -17.60 41.61 28.14
C LEU A 276 -17.22 42.83 27.28
N GLU A 277 -17.06 44.02 27.87
CA GLU A 277 -16.57 45.21 27.15
C GLU A 277 -15.13 45.00 26.65
N GLN A 278 -14.26 44.41 27.46
CA GLN A 278 -12.91 44.03 27.03
C GLN A 278 -12.91 42.93 25.96
N ALA A 279 -13.86 41.99 26.02
CA ALA A 279 -14.05 40.99 24.97
C ALA A 279 -14.50 41.66 23.66
N ALA A 280 -15.49 42.56 23.69
CA ALA A 280 -15.94 43.33 22.53
C ALA A 280 -14.83 44.17 21.89
N LYS A 281 -14.04 44.89 22.69
CA LYS A 281 -12.86 45.63 22.18
C LYS A 281 -11.84 44.69 21.49
N ARG A 282 -11.64 43.49 22.03
CA ARG A 282 -10.75 42.49 21.43
C ARG A 282 -11.35 41.88 20.17
N ARG A 283 -12.65 41.59 20.13
CA ARG A 283 -13.36 41.09 18.94
C ARG A 283 -13.18 42.03 17.75
N SER A 284 -13.46 43.32 17.94
CA SER A 284 -13.25 44.35 16.93
C SER A 284 -11.79 44.40 16.45
N LYS A 285 -10.82 44.36 17.38
CA LYS A 285 -9.38 44.31 17.03
C LYS A 285 -8.99 43.06 16.22
N LEU A 286 -9.67 41.94 16.46
CA LEU A 286 -9.43 40.65 15.82
C LEU A 286 -10.29 40.44 14.56
N GLY A 287 -11.03 41.48 14.12
CA GLY A 287 -11.83 41.44 12.90
C GLY A 287 -13.07 40.55 12.99
N LEU A 288 -13.54 40.22 14.20
CA LEU A 288 -14.73 39.37 14.39
C LEU A 288 -16.05 40.14 14.27
N ASP A 289 -16.02 41.46 14.47
CA ASP A 289 -17.21 42.30 14.45
C ASP A 289 -17.36 43.03 13.12
N GLY A 290 -18.60 43.08 12.61
CA GLY A 290 -18.96 43.81 11.41
C GLY A 290 -19.23 45.28 11.70
N SER A 291 -19.65 46.03 10.67
CA SER A 291 -19.95 47.47 10.79
C SER A 291 -21.01 47.79 11.85
N ASN A 292 -21.87 46.83 12.16
CA ASN A 292 -23.01 46.97 13.09
C ASN A 292 -22.78 46.28 14.44
N GLY A 293 -21.55 45.81 14.73
CA GLY A 293 -21.25 45.06 15.97
C GLY A 293 -21.78 43.62 15.99
N THR A 294 -22.43 43.16 14.92
CA THR A 294 -22.79 41.75 14.73
C THR A 294 -21.57 40.94 14.34
N SER A 295 -21.51 39.69 14.79
CA SER A 295 -20.44 38.77 14.38
C SER A 295 -20.44 38.57 12.87
N VAL A 296 -19.27 38.73 12.25
CA VAL A 296 -19.04 38.43 10.82
C VAL A 296 -18.89 36.92 10.58
N VAL A 297 -18.64 36.18 11.66
CA VAL A 297 -18.19 34.81 11.65
C VAL A 297 -19.28 33.90 12.22
N ARG A 298 -19.57 32.79 11.55
CA ARG A 298 -20.51 31.78 12.06
C ARG A 298 -19.86 30.87 13.10
N SER A 299 -20.65 30.30 13.99
CA SER A 299 -20.18 29.41 15.06
C SER A 299 -19.51 28.11 14.55
N ASP A 300 -19.88 27.65 13.35
CA ASP A 300 -19.37 26.44 12.69
C ASP A 300 -18.16 26.71 11.77
N GLU A 301 -17.72 27.96 11.64
CA GLU A 301 -16.53 28.29 10.87
C GLU A 301 -15.24 27.94 11.61
N VAL A 302 -14.35 27.23 10.94
CA VAL A 302 -13.01 26.93 11.42
C VAL A 302 -11.99 27.65 10.54
N CYS A 303 -11.05 28.37 11.15
CA CYS A 303 -9.95 29.00 10.45
C CYS A 303 -8.63 28.80 11.20
N ILE A 304 -7.60 28.34 10.52
CA ILE A 304 -6.27 28.14 11.07
C ILE A 304 -5.30 28.97 10.27
N THR A 305 -4.51 29.81 10.94
CA THR A 305 -3.52 30.68 10.30
C THR A 305 -2.15 30.38 10.88
N ILE A 306 -1.20 30.06 9.99
CA ILE A 306 0.19 29.76 10.30
C ILE A 306 1.06 30.79 9.60
N ILE A 307 1.90 31.52 10.35
CA ILE A 307 2.85 32.51 9.82
C ILE A 307 4.26 32.10 10.24
N GLY A 308 5.19 31.98 9.27
CA GLY A 308 6.61 31.69 9.55
C GLY A 308 7.20 30.53 8.76
N ILE A 309 6.47 29.98 7.79
CA ILE A 309 7.00 28.94 6.90
C ILE A 309 8.12 29.56 6.04
N ALA A 310 9.28 28.92 5.97
CA ALA A 310 10.39 29.45 5.16
C ALA A 310 10.04 29.42 3.68
N ALA A 311 10.44 30.42 2.90
CA ALA A 311 10.09 30.51 1.47
C ALA A 311 10.40 29.22 0.67
N HIS A 312 11.54 28.57 0.92
CA HIS A 312 11.93 27.34 0.23
C HIS A 312 11.11 26.10 0.63
N GLN A 313 10.44 26.12 1.79
CA GLN A 313 9.51 25.07 2.24
C GLN A 313 8.05 25.40 1.90
N ALA A 314 7.81 26.60 1.38
CA ALA A 314 6.49 27.13 1.07
C ALA A 314 6.20 27.17 -0.43
N ASP A 315 7.00 26.48 -1.24
CA ASP A 315 6.68 26.24 -2.64
C ASP A 315 5.43 25.34 -2.72
N PRO A 316 4.37 25.69 -3.47
CA PRO A 316 3.13 24.92 -3.54
C PRO A 316 3.35 23.44 -3.83
N GLU A 317 4.23 23.13 -4.78
CA GLU A 317 4.58 21.78 -5.21
C GLU A 317 5.15 20.94 -4.05
N TYR A 318 5.98 21.54 -3.20
CA TYR A 318 6.51 20.87 -2.01
C TYR A 318 5.50 20.84 -0.86
N LEU A 319 4.90 22.00 -0.53
CA LEU A 319 3.99 22.21 0.59
C LEU A 319 2.77 21.29 0.53
N PHE A 320 2.21 21.08 -0.67
CA PHE A 320 1.04 20.23 -0.89
C PHE A 320 1.41 18.81 -1.33
N SER A 321 2.69 18.46 -1.41
CA SER A 321 3.13 17.12 -1.84
C SER A 321 2.68 15.99 -0.92
N GLY A 322 2.16 16.30 0.28
CA GLY A 322 1.51 15.32 1.16
C GLY A 322 0.16 14.83 0.67
N ILE A 323 -0.45 15.48 -0.33
CA ILE A 323 -1.78 15.16 -0.87
C ILE A 323 -1.73 14.97 -2.37
N PHE A 324 -2.00 13.74 -2.81
CA PHE A 324 -1.89 13.35 -4.21
C PHE A 324 -2.82 14.18 -5.13
N GLY A 325 -4.09 14.35 -4.72
CA GLY A 325 -5.11 15.04 -5.50
C GLY A 325 -4.91 16.56 -5.64
N VAL A 326 -3.99 17.18 -4.90
CA VAL A 326 -3.77 18.64 -4.94
C VAL A 326 -2.78 19.02 -6.03
N ILE A 327 -1.67 18.30 -6.17
CA ILE A 327 -0.73 18.47 -7.29
C ILE A 327 -0.39 17.07 -7.78
N PRO A 328 -1.21 16.51 -8.69
CA PRO A 328 -1.01 15.17 -9.20
C PRO A 328 0.27 15.15 -10.06
N PRO A 329 1.05 14.07 -10.00
CA PRO A 329 2.19 13.85 -10.89
C PRO A 329 1.76 13.87 -12.37
N SER A 330 2.66 14.30 -13.24
CA SER A 330 2.44 14.36 -14.69
C SER A 330 2.23 12.96 -15.30
N SER A 331 2.99 11.97 -14.83
CA SER A 331 2.92 10.58 -15.29
C SER A 331 2.20 9.72 -14.27
N ARG A 332 0.90 9.49 -14.51
CA ARG A 332 0.04 8.67 -13.67
C ARG A 332 -0.90 7.82 -14.52
N TRP A 333 -1.25 6.66 -13.99
CA TRP A 333 -2.05 5.66 -14.66
C TRP A 333 -2.99 5.00 -13.66
N ARG A 334 -4.29 5.01 -13.95
CA ARG A 334 -5.30 4.29 -13.16
C ARG A 334 -6.06 3.39 -14.12
N SER A 335 -5.97 2.09 -13.91
CA SER A 335 -6.77 1.13 -14.68
C SER A 335 -8.27 1.34 -14.37
N PRO A 336 -9.18 1.15 -15.33
CA PRO A 336 -10.62 1.32 -15.10
C PRO A 336 -11.11 0.49 -13.92
N ASN A 337 -11.95 1.07 -13.05
CA ASN A 337 -12.50 0.43 -11.85
C ASN A 337 -11.46 -0.06 -10.82
N SER A 338 -10.19 0.34 -10.97
CA SER A 338 -9.13 0.00 -10.02
C SER A 338 -9.13 0.95 -8.82
N LEU A 339 -8.85 0.38 -7.65
CA LEU A 339 -8.54 1.13 -6.42
C LEU A 339 -7.07 1.58 -6.36
N ILE A 340 -6.28 1.24 -7.38
CA ILE A 340 -4.84 1.52 -7.44
C ILE A 340 -4.57 2.45 -8.62
N GLU A 341 -3.91 3.56 -8.31
CA GLU A 341 -3.32 4.47 -9.29
C GLU A 341 -1.79 4.43 -9.13
N PHE A 342 -1.09 4.16 -10.23
CA PHE A 342 0.36 4.14 -10.30
C PHE A 342 0.87 5.48 -10.82
N PHE A 343 2.03 5.92 -10.35
CA PHE A 343 2.66 7.12 -10.86
C PHE A 343 4.18 7.11 -10.68
N LEU A 344 4.87 7.91 -11.48
CA LEU A 344 6.30 8.15 -11.33
C LEU A 344 6.54 9.32 -10.38
N HIS A 345 7.49 9.14 -9.46
CA HIS A 345 7.95 10.21 -8.57
C HIS A 345 9.46 10.43 -8.75
N HIS A 346 9.88 11.68 -8.84
CA HIS A 346 11.30 12.03 -8.89
C HIS A 346 11.92 11.83 -7.51
N GLY A 347 12.57 10.69 -7.28
CA GLY A 347 13.23 10.35 -6.02
C GLY A 347 12.72 9.04 -5.45
N LYS A 348 12.60 8.97 -4.11
CA LYS A 348 12.10 7.76 -3.43
C LYS A 348 10.61 7.56 -3.75
N PRO A 349 10.16 6.33 -4.09
CA PRO A 349 8.76 6.06 -4.32
C PRO A 349 7.91 6.46 -3.13
N ARG A 350 6.69 6.93 -3.41
CA ARG A 350 5.74 7.35 -2.40
C ARG A 350 4.52 6.45 -2.38
N PHE A 351 4.01 6.23 -1.19
CA PHE A 351 2.76 5.53 -0.98
C PHE A 351 1.72 6.51 -0.45
N TYR A 352 0.61 6.64 -1.18
CA TYR A 352 -0.56 7.39 -0.79
C TYR A 352 -1.70 6.41 -0.48
N HIS A 353 -2.44 6.69 0.59
CA HIS A 353 -3.67 6.00 0.94
C HIS A 353 -4.81 7.02 0.91
N ARG A 354 -5.77 6.83 0.00
CA ARG A 354 -6.88 7.77 -0.27
C ARG A 354 -6.37 9.20 -0.38
N ASP A 355 -5.46 9.41 -1.33
CA ASP A 355 -4.77 10.67 -1.63
C ASP A 355 -3.84 11.21 -0.53
N GLN A 356 -3.65 10.52 0.60
CA GLN A 356 -2.79 10.99 1.69
C GLN A 356 -1.46 10.24 1.74
N HIS A 357 -0.36 10.99 1.75
CA HIS A 357 0.97 10.40 1.86
C HIS A 357 1.16 9.72 3.22
N VAL A 358 1.63 8.47 3.18
CA VAL A 358 2.03 7.66 4.34
C VAL A 358 3.56 7.46 4.29
N PRO A 359 4.34 8.18 5.11
CA PRO A 359 5.81 8.16 5.08
C PRO A 359 6.42 6.76 5.15
N HIS A 360 5.88 5.90 6.01
CA HIS A 360 6.27 4.50 6.17
C HIS A 360 5.16 3.60 5.61
N GLY A 361 4.81 3.85 4.36
CA GLY A 361 3.86 3.04 3.60
C GLY A 361 4.38 1.64 3.27
N LEU A 362 3.65 0.94 2.41
CA LEU A 362 4.08 -0.35 1.90
C LEU A 362 5.34 -0.17 1.05
N HIS A 363 6.18 -1.19 1.02
CA HIS A 363 7.44 -1.13 0.30
C HIS A 363 7.19 -1.05 -1.21
N LEU A 364 7.91 -0.14 -1.87
CA LEU A 364 7.82 0.15 -3.30
C LEU A 364 9.25 0.34 -3.82
N ASN A 365 9.53 -0.10 -5.05
CA ASN A 365 10.86 -0.04 -5.64
C ASN A 365 11.05 1.21 -6.53
N LYS A 366 10.37 1.29 -7.68
CA LYS A 366 10.39 2.47 -8.56
C LYS A 366 9.03 3.16 -8.65
N LEU A 367 7.96 2.40 -8.84
CA LEU A 367 6.63 2.98 -9.01
C LEU A 367 6.02 3.39 -7.69
N SER A 368 5.42 4.57 -7.69
CA SER A 368 4.64 5.06 -6.56
C SER A 368 3.18 4.66 -6.71
N VAL A 369 2.48 4.57 -5.58
CA VAL A 369 1.10 4.02 -5.53
C VAL A 369 0.20 4.96 -4.75
N ASN A 370 -0.98 5.23 -5.29
CA ASN A 370 -2.11 5.78 -4.56
C ASN A 370 -3.20 4.71 -4.46
N TYR A 371 -3.46 4.22 -3.25
CA TYR A 371 -4.47 3.21 -2.99
C TYR A 371 -5.72 3.82 -2.36
N HIS A 372 -6.87 3.62 -2.98
CA HIS A 372 -8.14 4.20 -2.52
C HIS A 372 -9.01 3.24 -1.67
N GLY A 373 -8.59 1.99 -1.49
CA GLY A 373 -9.34 1.03 -0.67
C GLY A 373 -9.12 1.17 0.82
N ASP A 374 -9.41 0.11 1.58
CA ASP A 374 -9.36 0.10 3.04
C ASP A 374 -8.01 -0.41 3.55
N LEU A 375 -7.31 0.41 4.32
CA LEU A 375 -6.11 0.04 5.08
C LEU A 375 -6.23 0.55 6.51
N SER A 376 -5.58 -0.17 7.43
CA SER A 376 -5.38 0.28 8.80
C SER A 376 -4.10 1.10 8.86
N LEU A 377 -4.16 2.30 9.45
CA LEU A 377 -2.99 3.16 9.66
C LEU A 377 -2.72 3.31 11.16
N SER A 378 -1.49 3.64 11.52
CA SER A 378 -1.12 4.09 12.87
C SER A 378 -1.93 5.34 13.26
N SER A 379 -2.06 5.64 14.56
CA SER A 379 -2.77 6.84 15.03
C SER A 379 -2.21 8.16 14.49
N GLU A 380 -0.91 8.22 14.23
CA GLU A 380 -0.23 9.38 13.64
C GLU A 380 -0.26 9.37 12.11
N ARG A 381 -0.90 8.36 11.49
CA ARG A 381 -0.96 8.16 10.03
C ARG A 381 0.42 8.10 9.33
N ILE A 382 1.45 7.70 10.07
CA ILE A 382 2.82 7.57 9.53
C ILE A 382 3.08 6.20 8.92
N MET A 383 2.36 5.16 9.33
CA MET A 383 2.63 3.76 8.96
C MET A 383 1.35 2.99 8.65
N VAL A 384 1.43 2.06 7.70
CA VAL A 384 0.37 1.06 7.43
C VAL A 384 0.50 -0.08 8.43
N LEU A 385 -0.57 -0.34 9.20
CA LEU A 385 -0.66 -1.47 10.10
C LEU A 385 -0.95 -2.74 9.29
N LYS A 386 -0.14 -3.79 9.50
CA LYS A 386 -0.26 -5.08 8.80
C LYS A 386 -1.43 -5.93 9.33
N ASP A 387 -2.65 -5.39 9.30
CA ASP A 387 -3.88 -6.17 9.50
C ASP A 387 -4.02 -7.20 8.38
N ARG A 388 -4.09 -8.49 8.74
CA ARG A 388 -4.13 -9.61 7.78
C ARG A 388 -5.26 -9.48 6.76
N VAL A 389 -6.45 -9.03 7.15
CA VAL A 389 -7.62 -8.99 6.25
C VAL A 389 -7.51 -7.82 5.28
N ARG A 390 -7.27 -6.61 5.79
CA ARG A 390 -7.17 -5.40 4.95
C ARG A 390 -5.93 -5.44 4.05
N ASN A 391 -4.79 -5.90 4.57
CA ASN A 391 -3.58 -6.08 3.76
C ASN A 391 -3.79 -7.13 2.65
N SER A 392 -4.46 -8.26 2.95
CA SER A 392 -4.79 -9.24 1.90
C SER A 392 -5.65 -8.63 0.80
N ARG A 393 -6.64 -7.80 1.13
CA ARG A 393 -7.47 -7.11 0.12
C ARG A 393 -6.66 -6.12 -0.71
N TYR A 394 -5.75 -5.37 -0.09
CA TYR A 394 -4.82 -4.51 -0.81
C TYR A 394 -3.97 -5.32 -1.79
N ARG A 395 -3.35 -6.44 -1.36
CA ARG A 395 -2.52 -7.28 -2.23
C ARG A 395 -3.32 -7.85 -3.41
N SER A 396 -4.55 -8.31 -3.17
CA SER A 396 -5.44 -8.77 -4.23
C SER A 396 -5.80 -7.66 -5.22
N ALA A 397 -6.13 -6.46 -4.72
CA ALA A 397 -6.44 -5.30 -5.57
C ALA A 397 -5.22 -4.84 -6.37
N MET A 398 -4.03 -4.84 -5.76
CA MET A 398 -2.76 -4.54 -6.42
C MET A 398 -2.46 -5.54 -7.53
N CYS A 399 -2.56 -6.84 -7.25
CA CYS A 399 -2.38 -7.88 -8.25
C CYS A 399 -3.34 -7.73 -9.44
N ALA A 400 -4.63 -7.48 -9.17
CA ALA A 400 -5.63 -7.25 -10.20
C ALA A 400 -5.33 -5.99 -11.03
N ALA A 401 -4.90 -4.90 -10.38
CA ALA A 401 -4.56 -3.65 -11.04
C ALA A 401 -3.33 -3.80 -11.96
N ILE A 402 -2.28 -4.47 -11.50
CA ILE A 402 -1.08 -4.78 -12.30
C ILE A 402 -1.47 -5.62 -13.52
N HIS A 403 -2.24 -6.69 -13.32
CA HIS A 403 -2.63 -7.56 -14.42
C HIS A 403 -3.48 -6.82 -15.46
N LEU A 404 -4.44 -6.00 -15.00
CA LEU A 404 -5.24 -5.16 -15.88
C LEU A 404 -4.37 -4.13 -16.61
N ALA A 405 -3.37 -3.54 -15.94
CA ALA A 405 -2.43 -2.60 -16.55
C ALA A 405 -1.62 -3.23 -17.68
N PHE A 406 -1.12 -4.46 -17.52
CA PHE A 406 -0.45 -5.19 -18.62
C PHE A 406 -1.36 -5.31 -19.85
N ARG A 407 -2.65 -5.59 -19.65
CA ARG A 407 -3.62 -5.74 -20.75
C ARG A 407 -4.00 -4.42 -21.41
N THR A 408 -4.22 -3.36 -20.62
CA THR A 408 -4.92 -2.16 -21.12
C THR A 408 -4.06 -0.91 -21.19
N LEU A 409 -2.88 -0.89 -20.57
CA LEU A 409 -2.04 0.31 -20.43
C LEU A 409 -0.58 -0.02 -20.80
N PRO A 410 -0.23 -0.05 -22.11
CA PRO A 410 1.10 -0.48 -22.57
C PRO A 410 2.27 0.31 -21.98
N ASP A 411 2.11 1.61 -21.77
CA ASP A 411 3.17 2.46 -21.19
C ASP A 411 3.41 2.09 -19.73
N LEU A 412 2.35 1.94 -18.93
CA LEU A 412 2.44 1.49 -17.55
C LEU A 412 2.97 0.05 -17.46
N ALA A 413 2.60 -0.83 -18.39
CA ALA A 413 3.05 -2.22 -18.42
C ALA A 413 4.58 -2.32 -18.54
N VAL A 414 5.19 -1.47 -19.36
CA VAL A 414 6.66 -1.39 -19.50
C VAL A 414 7.31 -0.92 -18.20
N GLU A 415 6.76 0.11 -17.56
CA GLU A 415 7.28 0.61 -16.29
C GLU A 415 7.10 -0.41 -15.15
N LEU A 416 5.98 -1.14 -15.12
CA LEU A 416 5.75 -2.24 -14.18
C LEU A 416 6.73 -3.40 -14.42
N ALA A 417 7.01 -3.75 -15.67
CA ALA A 417 7.99 -4.79 -16.00
C ALA A 417 9.40 -4.38 -15.54
N ASP A 418 9.80 -3.13 -15.76
CA ASP A 418 11.07 -2.59 -15.28
C ASP A 418 11.14 -2.57 -13.74
N ASP A 419 10.05 -2.20 -13.09
CA ASP A 419 9.94 -2.24 -11.62
C ASP A 419 10.13 -3.67 -11.09
N ILE A 420 9.39 -4.65 -11.65
CA ILE A 420 9.48 -6.08 -11.29
C ILE A 420 10.87 -6.68 -11.55
N LEU A 421 11.53 -6.29 -12.65
CA LEU A 421 12.86 -6.80 -13.02
C LEU A 421 13.97 -6.29 -12.11
N THR A 422 13.81 -5.10 -11.54
CA THR A 422 14.81 -4.45 -10.70
C THR A 422 14.56 -4.63 -9.20
N ASP A 423 13.52 -5.38 -8.86
CA ASP A 423 13.07 -5.62 -7.51
C ASP A 423 13.81 -6.78 -6.84
N ASP A 424 14.38 -6.54 -5.67
CA ASP A 424 15.09 -7.53 -4.87
C ASP A 424 14.34 -7.94 -3.59
N HIS A 425 13.14 -7.37 -3.35
CA HIS A 425 12.40 -7.57 -2.12
C HIS A 425 11.22 -8.55 -2.28
N SER A 426 10.92 -9.32 -1.23
CA SER A 426 9.82 -10.31 -1.25
C SER A 426 8.43 -9.71 -1.03
N ASP A 427 8.35 -8.53 -0.41
CA ASP A 427 7.10 -7.83 -0.06
C ASP A 427 6.67 -6.80 -1.13
N SER A 428 7.32 -6.82 -2.28
CA SER A 428 7.20 -5.85 -3.34
C SER A 428 6.14 -6.23 -4.40
N LEU A 429 6.07 -5.48 -5.52
CA LEU A 429 5.12 -5.76 -6.60
C LEU A 429 5.33 -7.17 -7.19
N ALA A 430 6.58 -7.60 -7.39
CA ALA A 430 6.91 -8.94 -7.87
C ALA A 430 6.45 -10.05 -6.89
N GLY A 431 6.57 -9.79 -5.58
CA GLY A 431 6.11 -10.70 -4.54
C GLY A 431 4.59 -10.78 -4.39
N ILE A 432 3.86 -9.76 -4.86
CA ILE A 432 2.38 -9.70 -4.80
C ILE A 432 1.75 -10.30 -6.07
N LEU A 433 2.40 -10.16 -7.22
CA LEU A 433 1.82 -10.53 -8.50
C LEU A 433 1.66 -12.05 -8.68
N VAL A 434 0.42 -12.50 -8.89
CA VAL A 434 0.08 -13.87 -9.29
C VAL A 434 -0.76 -13.77 -10.55
N PRO A 435 -0.18 -13.97 -11.75
CA PRO A 435 -0.94 -13.89 -13.00
C PRO A 435 -2.09 -14.90 -12.99
N PRO A 436 -3.34 -14.48 -13.21
CA PRO A 436 -4.51 -15.34 -13.05
C PRO A 436 -4.69 -16.36 -14.19
N ASN A 437 -4.19 -16.07 -15.40
CA ASN A 437 -4.31 -16.94 -16.57
C ASN A 437 -3.28 -16.61 -17.67
N GLN A 438 -3.28 -17.43 -18.73
CA GLN A 438 -2.40 -17.30 -19.90
C GLN A 438 -2.93 -16.36 -20.99
N GLU A 439 -4.09 -15.72 -20.80
CA GLU A 439 -4.71 -14.88 -21.84
C GLU A 439 -3.90 -13.62 -22.14
N SER A 440 -3.05 -13.17 -21.21
CA SER A 440 -2.23 -11.96 -21.35
C SER A 440 -0.77 -12.25 -21.72
N ALA A 441 -0.50 -13.44 -22.25
CA ALA A 441 0.85 -13.89 -22.53
C ALA A 441 1.62 -12.89 -23.41
N GLU A 442 1.00 -12.37 -24.47
CA GLU A 442 1.65 -11.49 -25.44
C GLU A 442 1.93 -10.10 -24.87
N GLU A 443 1.01 -9.56 -24.07
CA GLU A 443 1.18 -8.25 -23.43
C GLU A 443 2.30 -8.27 -22.39
N TYR A 444 2.38 -9.35 -21.59
CA TYR A 444 3.51 -9.56 -20.69
C TYR A 444 4.82 -9.71 -21.47
N ARG A 445 4.85 -10.55 -22.51
CA ARG A 445 6.03 -10.74 -23.36
C ARG A 445 6.53 -9.40 -23.92
N THR A 446 5.64 -8.65 -24.55
CA THR A 446 5.93 -7.34 -25.16
C THR A 446 6.49 -6.34 -24.15
N ALA A 447 5.89 -6.26 -22.95
CA ALA A 447 6.31 -5.32 -21.92
C ALA A 447 7.72 -5.63 -21.39
N PHE A 448 7.99 -6.90 -21.03
CA PHE A 448 9.31 -7.32 -20.55
C PHE A 448 10.38 -7.22 -21.64
N GLU A 449 10.06 -7.62 -22.87
CA GLU A 449 10.98 -7.53 -24.00
C GLU A 449 11.36 -6.08 -24.32
N LYS A 450 10.41 -5.14 -24.26
CA LYS A 450 10.70 -3.70 -24.40
C LYS A 450 11.70 -3.22 -23.36
N VAL A 451 11.63 -3.70 -22.11
CA VAL A 451 12.59 -3.34 -21.06
C VAL A 451 13.96 -3.94 -21.35
N TRP A 452 14.03 -5.23 -21.69
CA TRP A 452 15.31 -5.88 -21.98
C TRP A 452 16.02 -5.31 -23.21
N ARG A 453 15.27 -4.97 -24.27
CA ARG A 453 15.82 -4.35 -25.47
C ARG A 453 16.40 -2.95 -25.25
N ARG A 454 16.13 -2.29 -24.10
CA ARG A 454 16.84 -1.05 -23.72
C ARG A 454 18.34 -1.31 -23.46
N ASN A 455 18.68 -2.52 -23.03
CA ASN A 455 20.04 -2.91 -22.62
C ASN A 455 20.67 -3.95 -23.56
N ILE A 456 19.86 -4.73 -24.29
CA ILE A 456 20.31 -5.82 -25.15
C ILE A 456 20.02 -5.46 -26.61
N SER A 457 21.07 -5.25 -27.39
CA SER A 457 20.99 -4.96 -28.83
C SER A 457 21.22 -6.24 -29.64
N THR A 458 20.20 -7.10 -29.69
CA THR A 458 20.22 -8.30 -30.54
C THR A 458 18.97 -8.35 -31.41
N SER A 459 19.09 -9.00 -32.57
CA SER A 459 17.95 -9.34 -33.43
C SER A 459 17.31 -10.68 -33.06
N LEU A 460 17.98 -11.48 -32.22
CA LEU A 460 17.47 -12.77 -31.76
C LEU A 460 16.29 -12.60 -30.80
N GLU A 461 15.44 -13.62 -30.73
CA GLU A 461 14.33 -13.67 -29.77
C GLU A 461 14.89 -13.82 -28.34
N LEU A 462 14.51 -12.90 -27.45
CA LEU A 462 14.95 -12.91 -26.06
C LEU A 462 14.17 -13.95 -25.26
N HIS A 463 14.86 -14.80 -24.49
CA HIS A 463 14.23 -15.83 -23.66
C HIS A 463 14.73 -15.79 -22.21
N PRO A 464 13.84 -15.63 -21.20
CA PRO A 464 14.24 -15.54 -19.80
C PRO A 464 14.72 -16.89 -19.26
N HIS A 465 15.70 -16.87 -18.35
CA HIS A 465 16.15 -18.03 -17.57
C HIS A 465 16.84 -17.62 -16.26
N THR A 466 17.03 -18.55 -15.33
CA THR A 466 17.68 -18.32 -14.02
C THR A 466 19.18 -18.64 -14.01
N SER A 467 19.66 -19.55 -14.86
CA SER A 467 21.07 -19.94 -14.96
C SER A 467 21.40 -20.48 -16.35
N LEU A 468 22.60 -20.22 -16.86
CA LEU A 468 23.04 -20.67 -18.19
C LEU A 468 23.64 -22.08 -18.20
N GLU A 469 24.08 -22.61 -17.06
CA GLU A 469 24.97 -23.78 -16.97
C GLU A 469 24.43 -25.02 -17.69
N ASN A 470 23.10 -25.23 -17.69
CA ASN A 470 22.49 -26.45 -18.21
C ASN A 470 21.84 -26.31 -19.59
N ASN A 471 21.70 -25.09 -20.12
CA ASN A 471 20.88 -24.83 -21.32
C ASN A 471 21.57 -23.93 -22.37
N LEU A 472 22.82 -23.50 -22.16
CA LEU A 472 23.52 -22.62 -23.10
C LEU A 472 23.55 -23.17 -24.55
N LEU A 473 23.88 -24.47 -24.70
CA LEU A 473 23.87 -25.15 -26.00
C LEU A 473 22.47 -25.18 -26.63
N LEU A 474 21.42 -25.31 -25.82
CA LEU A 474 20.04 -25.34 -26.30
C LEU A 474 19.58 -23.97 -26.81
N PHE A 475 19.92 -22.88 -26.11
CA PHE A 475 19.62 -21.52 -26.59
C PHE A 475 20.29 -21.23 -27.93
N SER A 476 21.58 -21.58 -28.06
CA SER A 476 22.31 -21.43 -29.32
C SER A 476 21.66 -22.19 -30.47
N GLN A 477 21.23 -23.43 -30.24
CA GLN A 477 20.54 -24.25 -31.26
C GLN A 477 19.19 -23.64 -31.67
N LEU A 478 18.42 -23.14 -30.71
CA LEU A 478 17.12 -22.54 -30.97
C LEU A 478 17.20 -21.11 -31.53
N SER A 479 18.40 -20.55 -31.71
CA SER A 479 18.61 -19.16 -32.13
C SER A 479 17.94 -18.15 -31.19
N LEU A 480 18.02 -18.42 -29.89
CA LEU A 480 17.47 -17.59 -28.81
C LEU A 480 18.60 -16.91 -28.04
N GLU A 481 18.38 -15.66 -27.62
CA GLU A 481 19.27 -14.96 -26.71
C GLU A 481 18.78 -15.14 -25.26
N PRO A 482 19.56 -15.76 -24.37
CA PRO A 482 19.13 -15.97 -23.00
C PRO A 482 19.23 -14.68 -22.17
N VAL A 483 18.19 -14.38 -21.40
CA VAL A 483 18.16 -13.25 -20.45
C VAL A 483 18.11 -13.78 -19.02
N ILE A 484 19.10 -13.44 -18.21
CA ILE A 484 19.15 -13.89 -16.81
C ILE A 484 18.17 -13.07 -15.97
N VAL A 485 17.22 -13.75 -15.33
CA VAL A 485 16.20 -13.16 -14.45
C VAL A 485 16.13 -13.91 -13.12
N THR A 486 15.56 -13.28 -12.10
CA THR A 486 15.34 -13.95 -10.81
C THR A 486 14.32 -15.09 -10.93
N PRO A 487 14.38 -16.12 -10.06
CA PRO A 487 13.42 -17.23 -10.09
C PRO A 487 11.97 -16.77 -10.01
N ARG A 488 11.70 -15.71 -9.24
CA ARG A 488 10.36 -15.13 -9.09
C ARG A 488 9.85 -14.50 -10.38
N VAL A 489 10.69 -13.76 -11.09
CA VAL A 489 10.34 -13.19 -12.40
C VAL A 489 10.06 -14.30 -13.41
N LEU A 490 10.91 -15.34 -13.44
CA LEU A 490 10.70 -16.48 -14.34
C LEU A 490 9.36 -17.18 -14.05
N GLU A 491 9.00 -17.35 -12.76
CA GLU A 491 7.71 -17.90 -12.35
C GLU A 491 6.53 -17.06 -12.85
N ILE A 492 6.58 -15.74 -12.70
CA ILE A 492 5.55 -14.82 -13.21
C ILE A 492 5.38 -14.97 -14.73
N LEU A 493 6.49 -15.00 -15.47
CA LEU A 493 6.48 -15.11 -16.93
C LEU A 493 5.96 -16.46 -17.44
N HIS A 494 6.21 -17.54 -16.68
CA HIS A 494 5.64 -18.85 -16.98
C HIS A 494 4.15 -18.91 -16.63
N GLN A 495 3.73 -18.39 -15.47
CA GLN A 495 2.34 -18.38 -15.03
C GLN A 495 1.45 -17.53 -15.94
N SER A 496 1.97 -16.40 -16.44
CA SER A 496 1.26 -15.57 -17.43
C SER A 496 1.22 -16.16 -18.83
N GLY A 497 1.96 -17.24 -19.09
CA GLY A 497 2.10 -17.84 -20.43
C GLY A 497 2.97 -17.04 -21.40
N ALA A 498 3.56 -15.92 -20.96
CA ALA A 498 4.41 -15.08 -21.79
C ALA A 498 5.63 -15.83 -22.34
N TYR A 499 6.22 -16.67 -21.50
CA TYR A 499 7.31 -17.55 -21.87
C TYR A 499 7.02 -18.97 -21.37
N MET A 500 7.43 -19.95 -22.15
CA MET A 500 7.42 -21.35 -21.72
C MET A 500 8.85 -21.75 -21.34
N PRO A 501 9.02 -22.77 -20.48
CA PRO A 501 10.34 -23.33 -20.23
C PRO A 501 11.04 -23.68 -21.54
N VAL A 502 12.32 -23.30 -21.70
CA VAL A 502 13.07 -23.47 -22.96
C VAL A 502 13.04 -24.91 -23.51
N ARG A 503 13.02 -25.90 -22.62
CA ARG A 503 12.91 -27.31 -23.01
C ARG A 503 11.52 -27.66 -23.55
N GLU A 504 10.47 -27.08 -23.00
CA GLU A 504 9.10 -27.24 -23.52
C GLU A 504 8.93 -26.50 -24.84
N TYR A 505 9.55 -25.32 -25.00
CA TYR A 505 9.64 -24.62 -26.28
C TYR A 505 10.28 -25.49 -27.37
N ALA A 506 11.42 -26.11 -27.06
CA ALA A 506 12.10 -27.02 -27.98
C ALA A 506 11.19 -28.20 -28.38
N ARG A 507 10.47 -28.79 -27.41
CA ARG A 507 9.50 -29.87 -27.68
C ARG A 507 8.35 -29.42 -28.56
N LYS A 508 7.77 -28.25 -28.29
CA LYS A 508 6.70 -27.67 -29.09
C LYS A 508 7.16 -27.43 -30.53
N ARG A 509 8.35 -26.83 -30.71
CA ARG A 509 8.96 -26.62 -32.03
C ARG A 509 9.15 -27.93 -32.80
N LEU A 510 9.58 -29.01 -32.15
CA LEU A 510 9.68 -30.32 -32.80
C LEU A 510 8.30 -30.84 -33.26
N LEU A 511 7.27 -30.71 -32.42
CA LEU A 511 5.91 -31.15 -32.76
C LEU A 511 5.31 -30.34 -33.92
N GLU A 512 5.60 -29.04 -33.97
CA GLU A 512 5.14 -28.12 -35.03
C GLU A 512 5.93 -28.26 -36.34
N SER A 513 7.09 -28.93 -36.31
CA SER A 513 7.94 -29.11 -37.48
C SER A 513 7.29 -30.02 -38.53
N CYS A 514 7.56 -29.75 -39.81
CA CYS A 514 7.00 -30.52 -40.92
C CYS A 514 7.42 -32.00 -40.86
N SER A 515 6.49 -32.92 -41.12
CA SER A 515 6.82 -34.34 -41.23
C SER A 515 7.58 -34.63 -42.52
N ILE A 516 8.62 -35.44 -42.43
CA ILE A 516 9.38 -35.95 -43.58
C ILE A 516 8.77 -37.31 -43.96
N PRO A 517 8.06 -37.42 -45.09
CA PRO A 517 7.54 -38.70 -45.55
C PRO A 517 8.70 -39.61 -45.98
N ASN A 518 8.55 -40.92 -45.77
CA ASN A 518 9.46 -41.96 -46.28
C ASN A 518 10.94 -41.81 -45.85
N PHE A 519 11.20 -41.42 -44.60
CA PHE A 519 12.57 -41.39 -44.06
C PHE A 519 13.14 -42.80 -43.85
N SER A 520 14.35 -43.07 -44.34
CA SER A 520 14.97 -44.41 -44.25
C SER A 520 15.07 -44.91 -42.80
N GLY A 521 14.56 -46.12 -42.54
CA GLY A 521 14.51 -46.74 -41.21
C GLY A 521 13.27 -46.42 -40.38
N LEU A 522 12.42 -45.47 -40.80
CA LEU A 522 11.15 -45.17 -40.11
C LEU A 522 10.16 -46.34 -40.14
N ASP A 523 10.16 -47.11 -41.22
CA ASP A 523 9.43 -48.38 -41.36
C ASP A 523 9.82 -49.38 -40.26
N ARG A 524 11.12 -49.48 -39.95
CA ARG A 524 11.65 -50.35 -38.88
C ARG A 524 11.22 -49.89 -37.50
N ILE A 525 11.26 -48.58 -37.23
CA ILE A 525 10.73 -48.02 -35.97
C ILE A 525 9.23 -48.32 -35.84
N ARG A 526 8.45 -48.05 -36.90
CA ARG A 526 6.99 -48.32 -36.91
C ARG A 526 6.67 -49.79 -36.67
N ALA A 527 7.37 -50.71 -37.34
CA ALA A 527 7.20 -52.15 -37.15
C ALA A 527 7.57 -52.59 -35.73
N THR A 528 8.67 -52.07 -35.19
CA THR A 528 9.14 -52.36 -33.81
C THR A 528 8.11 -51.86 -32.79
N LEU A 529 7.68 -50.61 -32.91
CA LEU A 529 6.73 -50.01 -31.97
C LEU A 529 5.34 -50.63 -32.07
N ARG A 530 4.88 -51.05 -33.26
CA ARG A 530 3.60 -51.77 -33.39
C ARG A 530 3.56 -53.06 -32.56
N LYS A 531 4.70 -53.75 -32.41
CA LYS A 531 4.81 -54.94 -31.55
C LYS A 531 4.83 -54.61 -30.06
N LEU A 532 5.42 -53.49 -29.68
CA LEU A 532 5.61 -53.10 -28.27
C LEU A 532 4.44 -52.30 -27.71
N LEU A 533 3.83 -51.46 -28.55
CA LEU A 533 2.77 -50.51 -28.28
C LEU A 533 1.66 -50.68 -29.33
N PRO A 534 0.89 -51.78 -29.30
CA PRO A 534 -0.13 -52.06 -30.31
C PRO A 534 -1.24 -50.99 -30.38
N ASN A 535 -1.38 -50.18 -29.34
CA ASN A 535 -2.35 -49.09 -29.25
C ASN A 535 -1.87 -47.79 -29.92
N VAL A 536 -0.62 -47.72 -30.40
CA VAL A 536 -0.08 -46.55 -31.11
C VAL A 536 -0.10 -46.84 -32.61
N PRO A 537 -0.96 -46.16 -33.39
CA PRO A 537 -1.01 -46.34 -34.83
C PRO A 537 0.32 -45.99 -35.49
N SER A 538 0.65 -46.63 -36.61
CA SER A 538 1.95 -46.44 -37.25
C SER A 538 2.10 -45.08 -37.94
N GLU A 539 0.97 -44.54 -38.39
CA GLU A 539 0.79 -43.18 -38.87
C GLU A 539 1.10 -42.13 -37.80
N ASN A 540 0.96 -42.49 -36.52
CA ASN A 540 1.29 -41.64 -35.38
C ASN A 540 2.77 -41.73 -34.97
N ILE A 541 3.65 -42.20 -35.85
CA ILE A 541 5.09 -42.17 -35.67
C ILE A 541 5.68 -41.44 -36.87
N SER A 542 6.30 -40.30 -36.63
CA SER A 542 6.75 -39.38 -37.68
C SER A 542 8.15 -38.84 -37.39
N VAL A 543 9.00 -38.77 -38.43
CA VAL A 543 10.25 -38.00 -38.38
C VAL A 543 9.94 -36.59 -38.86
N ARG A 544 10.43 -35.57 -38.15
CA ARG A 544 10.16 -34.16 -38.40
C ARG A 544 11.43 -33.44 -38.86
N GLN A 545 11.26 -32.41 -39.68
CA GLN A 545 12.34 -31.52 -40.11
C GLN A 545 12.73 -30.58 -38.97
N TYR A 546 13.47 -31.13 -38.01
CA TYR A 546 13.95 -30.45 -36.82
C TYR A 546 15.44 -30.76 -36.67
N ASP A 547 16.27 -29.74 -36.89
CA ASP A 547 17.73 -29.90 -36.98
C ASP A 547 18.46 -29.73 -35.64
N ASN A 548 17.74 -29.38 -34.56
CA ASN A 548 18.33 -29.19 -33.25
C ASN A 548 18.56 -30.54 -32.54
N LEU A 549 19.58 -30.59 -31.68
CA LEU A 549 19.97 -31.82 -30.98
C LEU A 549 18.96 -32.25 -29.92
N TYR A 550 18.28 -31.31 -29.29
CA TYR A 550 17.30 -31.57 -28.26
C TYR A 550 15.98 -30.86 -28.57
N PRO A 551 14.83 -31.53 -28.38
CA PRO A 551 14.68 -32.96 -28.06
C PRO A 551 14.89 -33.84 -29.31
N SER A 552 15.40 -35.06 -29.11
CA SER A 552 15.51 -36.08 -30.17
C SER A 552 14.17 -36.77 -30.46
N VAL A 553 13.35 -36.96 -29.42
CA VAL A 553 12.04 -37.60 -29.49
C VAL A 553 11.08 -36.88 -28.55
N VAL A 554 9.84 -36.68 -28.99
CA VAL A 554 8.74 -36.18 -28.17
C VAL A 554 7.52 -37.07 -28.32
N TRP A 555 6.93 -37.43 -27.19
CA TRP A 555 5.61 -38.05 -27.12
C TRP A 555 4.56 -36.97 -26.88
N ASP A 556 3.56 -36.93 -27.76
CA ASP A 556 2.38 -36.07 -27.64
C ASP A 556 1.20 -36.92 -27.16
N ASP A 557 0.95 -36.85 -25.85
CA ASP A 557 -0.14 -37.55 -25.17
C ASP A 557 -1.52 -37.24 -25.79
N LYS A 558 -1.73 -36.02 -26.31
CA LYS A 558 -3.04 -35.58 -26.81
C LYS A 558 -3.39 -36.23 -28.13
N HIS A 559 -2.41 -36.42 -29.00
CA HIS A 559 -2.60 -37.00 -30.33
C HIS A 559 -2.10 -38.45 -30.43
N ASN A 560 -1.60 -39.02 -29.31
CA ASN A 560 -0.94 -40.32 -29.27
C ASN A 560 0.16 -40.44 -30.33
N LEU A 561 1.01 -39.42 -30.46
CA LEU A 561 1.98 -39.25 -31.54
C LEU A 561 3.42 -39.23 -31.03
N PHE A 562 4.29 -40.00 -31.67
CA PHE A 562 5.74 -39.84 -31.56
C PHE A 562 6.25 -38.94 -32.70
N ALA A 563 6.86 -37.82 -32.32
CA ALA A 563 7.63 -36.96 -33.21
C ALA A 563 9.12 -37.18 -32.93
N LEU A 564 9.85 -37.62 -33.94
CA LEU A 564 11.29 -37.81 -33.90
C LEU A 564 11.97 -36.66 -34.64
N ALA A 565 13.02 -36.08 -34.06
CA ALA A 565 13.88 -35.13 -34.76
C ALA A 565 14.61 -35.80 -35.93
N ARG A 566 15.05 -35.02 -36.91
CA ARG A 566 15.85 -35.55 -38.01
C ARG A 566 17.18 -36.05 -37.43
N PRO A 567 17.53 -37.34 -37.59
CA PRO A 567 18.78 -37.86 -37.05
C PRO A 567 19.97 -37.21 -37.78
N LYS A 568 21.07 -37.03 -37.04
CA LYS A 568 22.33 -36.55 -37.61
C LYS A 568 22.86 -37.54 -38.65
N PRO A 569 23.55 -37.06 -39.70
CA PRO A 569 24.26 -37.94 -40.63
C PRO A 569 25.20 -38.87 -39.86
N CYS A 570 25.22 -40.14 -40.23
CA CYS A 570 26.11 -41.11 -39.62
C CYS A 570 27.54 -40.90 -40.15
N GLU A 571 28.49 -40.63 -39.26
CA GLU A 571 29.90 -40.42 -39.63
C GLU A 571 30.53 -41.70 -40.23
N ASP A 572 30.14 -42.86 -39.71
CA ASP A 572 30.65 -44.17 -40.16
C ASP A 572 30.02 -44.62 -41.49
N HIS A 573 28.82 -44.11 -41.81
CA HIS A 573 28.06 -44.50 -42.98
C HIS A 573 27.45 -43.25 -43.64
N PRO A 574 28.25 -42.51 -44.43
CA PRO A 574 27.83 -41.24 -45.03
C PRO A 574 26.74 -41.39 -46.11
N ALA A 575 26.33 -42.62 -46.45
CA ALA A 575 25.21 -42.87 -47.32
C ALA A 575 23.90 -42.36 -46.70
N GLU A 576 23.03 -41.75 -47.52
CA GLU A 576 21.75 -41.16 -47.09
C GLU A 576 20.75 -42.18 -46.49
N GLU A 577 21.03 -43.48 -46.60
CA GLU A 577 20.17 -44.58 -46.15
C GLU A 577 20.65 -45.32 -44.89
N CYS A 578 21.61 -44.78 -44.14
CA CYS A 578 22.10 -45.42 -42.92
C CYS A 578 20.99 -45.63 -41.86
N LEU A 579 20.95 -46.83 -41.25
CA LEU A 579 19.97 -47.22 -40.23
C LEU A 579 20.51 -47.18 -38.78
N CYS A 580 21.75 -46.75 -38.56
CA CYS A 580 22.38 -46.72 -37.22
C CYS A 580 21.61 -45.86 -36.20
N TRP A 581 20.79 -44.92 -36.67
CA TRP A 581 19.99 -44.03 -35.82
C TRP A 581 18.74 -44.71 -35.22
N VAL A 582 18.25 -45.81 -35.80
CA VAL A 582 17.01 -46.49 -35.41
C VAL A 582 17.08 -46.98 -33.95
N GLY A 583 18.19 -47.59 -33.55
CA GLY A 583 18.40 -48.09 -32.19
C GLY A 583 18.37 -46.98 -31.13
N PRO A 584 19.21 -45.92 -31.25
CA PRO A 584 19.17 -44.75 -30.37
C PRO A 584 17.78 -44.10 -30.30
N ALA A 585 17.09 -43.92 -31.44
CA ALA A 585 15.75 -43.37 -31.48
C ALA A 585 14.73 -44.22 -30.69
N LEU A 586 14.77 -45.55 -30.84
CA LEU A 586 13.92 -46.47 -30.07
C LEU A 586 14.19 -46.39 -28.56
N HIS A 587 15.46 -46.24 -28.17
CA HIS A 587 15.84 -46.06 -26.76
C HIS A 587 15.28 -44.75 -26.19
N ASP A 588 15.36 -43.66 -26.95
CA ASP A 588 14.79 -42.37 -26.55
C ASP A 588 13.25 -42.41 -26.50
N ILE A 589 12.61 -43.09 -27.46
CA ILE A 589 11.15 -43.37 -27.41
C ILE A 589 10.77 -44.10 -26.12
N ALA A 590 11.53 -45.13 -25.74
CA ALA A 590 11.25 -45.90 -24.53
C ALA A 590 11.42 -45.09 -23.24
N LYS A 591 12.30 -44.09 -23.22
CA LYS A 591 12.43 -43.14 -22.10
C LYS A 591 11.30 -42.12 -22.05
N GLU A 592 10.89 -41.64 -23.21
CA GLU A 592 9.93 -40.54 -23.34
C GLU A 592 8.47 -41.00 -23.14
N TYR A 593 8.18 -42.26 -23.44
CA TYR A 593 6.83 -42.80 -23.31
C TYR A 593 6.37 -42.92 -21.85
N LYS A 594 5.35 -42.15 -21.48
CA LYS A 594 4.78 -42.09 -20.12
C LYS A 594 3.76 -43.18 -19.80
N GLY A 595 3.44 -44.06 -20.75
CA GLY A 595 2.53 -45.18 -20.54
C GLY A 595 3.19 -46.32 -19.77
N ASN A 596 2.83 -47.57 -20.10
CA ASN A 596 3.49 -48.73 -19.51
C ASN A 596 4.97 -48.74 -19.92
N ALA A 597 5.85 -48.69 -18.92
CA ALA A 597 7.30 -48.69 -19.13
C ALA A 597 7.72 -49.82 -20.06
N ILE A 598 8.33 -49.47 -21.20
CA ILE A 598 8.81 -50.44 -22.17
C ILE A 598 10.08 -51.07 -21.60
N SER A 599 10.04 -52.37 -21.31
CA SER A 599 11.24 -53.09 -20.89
C SER A 599 12.32 -52.97 -21.97
N LEU A 600 13.49 -52.40 -21.63
CA LEU A 600 14.63 -52.29 -22.54
C LEU A 600 14.98 -53.63 -23.19
N ARG A 601 14.84 -54.75 -22.46
CA ARG A 601 15.07 -56.09 -23.00
C ARG A 601 14.06 -56.46 -24.10
N LYS A 602 12.79 -56.09 -23.93
CA LYS A 602 11.76 -56.30 -24.97
C LYS A 602 11.99 -55.39 -26.16
N LEU A 603 12.37 -54.13 -25.91
CA LEU A 603 12.73 -53.15 -26.94
C LEU A 603 13.86 -53.67 -27.83
N TRP A 604 14.99 -54.06 -27.24
CA TRP A 604 16.15 -54.53 -27.99
C TRP A 604 15.91 -55.86 -28.73
N ARG A 605 15.08 -56.75 -28.17
CA ARG A 605 14.65 -57.96 -28.89
C ARG A 605 13.80 -57.63 -30.11
N ALA A 606 12.81 -56.75 -29.96
CA ALA A 606 11.95 -56.34 -31.07
C ALA A 606 12.77 -55.62 -32.15
N PHE A 607 13.68 -54.73 -31.74
CA PHE A 607 14.64 -54.07 -32.64
C PHE A 607 15.49 -55.08 -33.41
N ALA A 608 16.09 -56.07 -32.73
CA ALA A 608 16.93 -57.07 -33.39
C ALA A 608 16.15 -57.87 -34.45
N VAL A 609 14.90 -58.25 -34.18
CA VAL A 609 14.04 -58.90 -35.18
C VAL A 609 13.83 -58.01 -36.40
N GLU A 610 13.46 -56.74 -36.19
CA GLU A 610 13.13 -55.84 -37.31
C GLU A 610 14.36 -55.43 -38.13
N MET A 611 15.55 -55.41 -37.52
CA MET A 611 16.81 -55.16 -38.21
C MET A 611 17.37 -56.39 -38.94
N GLY A 612 16.66 -57.52 -38.95
CA GLY A 612 17.10 -58.76 -39.61
C GLY A 612 18.14 -59.55 -38.80
N GLY A 613 18.29 -59.25 -37.51
CA GLY A 613 19.14 -60.00 -36.59
C GLY A 613 18.51 -61.32 -36.15
N ASP A 614 19.32 -62.37 -36.06
CA ASP A 614 18.87 -63.67 -35.60
C ASP A 614 18.57 -63.64 -34.09
N THR A 615 17.28 -63.82 -33.73
CA THR A 615 16.81 -63.80 -32.34
C THR A 615 16.82 -65.17 -31.67
N THR A 616 17.38 -66.20 -32.33
CA THR A 616 17.56 -67.53 -31.74
C THR A 616 18.67 -67.61 -30.67
N ILE A 617 19.34 -66.50 -30.35
CA ILE A 617 20.30 -66.40 -29.24
C ILE A 617 19.55 -66.54 -27.89
N LYS A 618 19.34 -67.79 -27.46
CA LYS A 618 18.65 -68.19 -26.22
C LYS A 618 19.46 -67.95 -24.93
N ARG A 619 20.64 -67.34 -24.99
CA ARG A 619 21.44 -67.00 -23.81
C ARG A 619 21.88 -65.54 -23.86
N ALA A 620 21.60 -64.79 -22.79
CA ALA A 620 22.42 -63.63 -22.50
C ALA A 620 23.88 -64.11 -22.44
N PRO A 621 24.87 -63.35 -22.95
CA PRO A 621 26.23 -63.55 -22.49
C PRO A 621 26.15 -63.41 -20.96
N SER A 622 26.42 -64.49 -20.24
CA SER A 622 26.77 -64.36 -18.85
C SER A 622 27.95 -63.40 -18.83
N LEU A 623 27.79 -62.24 -18.19
CA LEU A 623 28.92 -61.53 -17.63
C LEU A 623 29.52 -62.50 -16.61
N THR A 624 30.41 -63.38 -17.09
CA THR A 624 31.35 -64.06 -16.22
C THR A 624 32.19 -62.94 -15.60
N PRO A 625 32.23 -62.83 -14.27
CA PRO A 625 33.23 -62.02 -13.61
C PRO A 625 34.58 -62.51 -14.13
N MET A 626 35.43 -61.62 -14.63
CA MET A 626 36.82 -62.00 -14.80
C MET A 626 37.35 -62.40 -13.43
N ASP A 627 37.73 -63.67 -13.32
CA ASP A 627 38.33 -64.25 -12.13
C ASP A 627 39.52 -63.39 -11.67
N THR A 628 39.30 -62.75 -10.54
CA THR A 628 40.34 -62.41 -9.57
C THR A 628 40.74 -63.68 -8.82
N SER A 629 41.83 -64.32 -9.26
CA SER A 629 42.70 -65.16 -8.42
C SER A 629 44.04 -65.35 -9.14
N GLY A 630 45.20 -65.06 -8.59
CA GLY A 630 45.57 -64.54 -7.28
C GLY A 630 47.10 -64.56 -7.12
N GLY A 631 47.61 -63.67 -6.26
CA GLY A 631 48.99 -63.63 -5.74
C GLY A 631 49.83 -62.49 -6.32
N SER A 632 50.55 -61.67 -5.55
CA SER A 632 50.73 -61.53 -4.10
C SER A 632 51.60 -60.29 -3.89
N GLY A 633 51.51 -59.64 -2.71
CA GLY A 633 52.54 -58.72 -2.20
C GLY A 633 52.45 -57.28 -2.70
N SER A 634 52.05 -56.34 -1.85
CA SER A 634 52.98 -55.67 -0.93
C SER A 634 54.01 -54.80 -1.66
N HIS A 635 53.73 -53.50 -1.65
CA HIS A 635 54.65 -52.39 -1.47
C HIS A 635 56.12 -52.62 -1.84
N SER A 636 56.64 -51.86 -2.80
CA SER A 636 57.37 -50.60 -2.52
C SER A 636 58.30 -50.21 -3.68
N ASN A 637 58.31 -48.89 -3.94
CA ASN A 637 59.45 -48.05 -4.37
C ASN A 637 60.09 -48.35 -5.75
N ALA A 638 60.54 -47.39 -6.55
CA ALA A 638 61.06 -46.05 -6.27
C ALA A 638 60.88 -45.18 -7.55
N THR A 639 60.48 -43.91 -7.47
CA THR A 639 61.38 -42.72 -7.29
C THR A 639 62.21 -42.47 -8.56
N THR A 640 61.97 -41.36 -9.28
CA THR A 640 62.55 -40.02 -8.99
C THR A 640 61.49 -38.93 -9.23
N GLN A 641 61.05 -38.08 -8.27
CA GLN A 641 61.73 -36.98 -7.55
C GLN A 641 62.36 -35.93 -8.50
N LEU A 642 62.13 -34.62 -8.34
CA LEU A 642 62.44 -33.83 -7.15
C LEU A 642 61.48 -32.65 -6.93
N SER A 643 61.00 -32.58 -5.69
CA SER A 643 60.50 -31.41 -4.96
C SER A 643 61.66 -30.62 -4.32
N VAL A 644 61.45 -29.34 -4.04
CA VAL A 644 62.19 -28.63 -2.98
C VAL A 644 61.19 -28.03 -1.98
N THR A 645 61.44 -28.38 -0.73
CA THR A 645 60.82 -28.05 0.56
C THR A 645 61.02 -26.57 0.95
N SER A 646 60.34 -25.97 1.93
CA SER A 646 60.57 -26.22 3.38
C SER A 646 59.71 -25.31 4.29
N ARG A 647 59.24 -25.89 5.42
CA ARG A 647 59.14 -25.40 6.82
C ARG A 647 59.07 -23.87 7.11
N SER A 648 58.15 -23.45 7.97
CA SER A 648 58.31 -23.37 9.45
C SER A 648 57.27 -22.46 10.12
N SER A 649 56.93 -22.83 11.35
CA SER A 649 56.19 -22.12 12.41
C SER A 649 56.76 -20.75 12.84
N VAL A 650 55.92 -19.87 13.42
CA VAL A 650 56.12 -19.16 14.73
C VAL A 650 54.79 -18.49 15.17
N GLN A 651 54.47 -18.59 16.47
CA GLN A 651 53.45 -17.84 17.24
C GLN A 651 53.95 -16.43 17.62
N ALA A 652 53.04 -15.45 17.79
CA ALA A 652 52.83 -14.69 19.05
C ALA A 652 52.09 -13.34 18.86
N SER A 653 50.93 -13.25 19.52
CA SER A 653 50.40 -12.22 20.42
C SER A 653 50.93 -10.75 20.42
N ALA A 654 49.98 -9.80 20.40
CA ALA A 654 49.82 -8.65 21.32
C ALA A 654 48.49 -7.90 20.96
N THR A 655 47.44 -7.89 21.79
CA THR A 655 47.10 -6.91 22.84
C THR A 655 47.39 -5.44 22.51
N GLY A 656 46.36 -4.59 22.52
CA GLY A 656 46.52 -3.12 22.50
C GLY A 656 45.22 -2.34 22.29
N SER A 657 44.61 -1.93 23.40
CA SER A 657 43.56 -0.92 23.56
C SER A 657 44.04 0.52 23.30
N SER A 658 43.20 1.39 22.71
CA SER A 658 43.02 2.83 23.06
C SER A 658 41.83 3.38 22.24
N GLU A 659 40.71 3.79 22.84
CA GLU A 659 40.44 5.17 23.34
C GLU A 659 40.79 6.30 22.35
N SER A 660 39.73 6.85 21.70
CA SER A 660 39.39 8.28 21.44
C SER A 660 40.40 9.18 20.67
N PRO A 661 40.06 10.39 20.10
CA PRO A 661 38.79 11.16 20.08
C PRO A 661 38.36 11.70 18.66
N ASN A 662 37.21 12.42 18.64
CA ASN A 662 36.68 13.44 17.69
C ASN A 662 37.74 14.32 16.94
N PRO A 663 37.45 15.28 16.00
CA PRO A 663 36.17 15.92 15.55
C PRO A 663 36.11 16.33 14.02
N PHE A 664 35.12 17.15 13.65
CA PHE A 664 35.00 18.06 12.48
C PHE A 664 34.63 17.45 11.11
N SER A 665 33.40 17.66 10.62
CA SER A 665 32.90 18.85 9.91
C SER A 665 33.33 18.91 8.43
N THR A 666 32.33 18.79 7.54
CA THR A 666 32.00 19.58 6.31
C THR A 666 33.13 20.27 5.51
N PRO A 667 32.97 20.63 4.20
CA PRO A 667 31.80 20.51 3.32
C PRO A 667 32.11 20.05 1.86
N ASN A 668 31.04 19.80 1.10
CA ASN A 668 31.00 19.95 -0.37
C ASN A 668 31.51 21.34 -0.82
N PRO A 669 31.97 21.47 -2.07
CA PRO A 669 31.09 22.12 -3.04
C PRO A 669 31.15 21.46 -4.43
N PHE A 670 30.00 20.96 -4.90
CA PHE A 670 29.77 20.73 -6.32
C PHE A 670 29.33 22.06 -6.96
N THR A 671 30.19 22.61 -7.80
CA THR A 671 29.83 23.59 -8.83
C THR A 671 29.24 22.86 -10.04
N PRO A 672 28.10 23.32 -10.61
CA PRO A 672 27.57 22.75 -11.83
C PRO A 672 28.27 23.35 -13.06
N ARG A 673 28.79 22.47 -13.90
CA ARG A 673 29.40 22.83 -15.19
C ARG A 673 28.28 22.99 -16.22
N THR A 674 28.09 24.24 -16.66
CA THR A 674 27.31 24.62 -17.83
C THR A 674 27.92 24.04 -19.10
N SER A 675 27.10 23.41 -19.94
CA SER A 675 27.37 23.30 -21.38
C SER A 675 26.09 23.62 -22.15
N ASN A 676 26.08 24.84 -22.70
CA ASN A 676 25.26 25.24 -23.83
C ASN A 676 25.61 24.37 -25.05
N ASN A 677 24.60 23.94 -25.81
CA ASN A 677 24.58 24.15 -27.26
C ASN A 677 23.19 23.84 -27.85
N LEU A 678 22.50 24.93 -28.17
CA LEU A 678 21.75 25.23 -29.39
C LEU A 678 21.38 24.06 -30.33
N SER A 679 20.07 23.90 -30.55
CA SER A 679 19.51 23.65 -31.89
C SER A 679 18.09 24.24 -31.99
N ARG A 680 18.06 25.46 -32.53
CA ARG A 680 17.13 26.03 -33.53
C ARG A 680 15.71 25.44 -33.61
N ALA A 681 14.75 26.25 -33.19
CA ALA A 681 13.31 26.10 -33.42
C ALA A 681 12.90 26.32 -34.89
N PRO A 682 11.74 25.78 -35.29
CA PRO A 682 10.83 26.48 -36.20
C PRO A 682 9.51 26.88 -35.52
N ALA A 683 8.90 27.87 -36.15
CA ALA A 683 7.83 28.73 -35.67
C ALA A 683 6.47 28.07 -35.39
N ASN A 684 5.81 28.61 -34.37
CA ASN A 684 4.40 28.98 -34.27
C ASN A 684 3.43 28.43 -35.34
N GLN A 685 2.57 27.51 -34.92
CA GLN A 685 1.16 27.50 -35.33
C GLN A 685 0.26 27.38 -34.10
N PRO A 686 -0.87 28.13 -34.04
CA PRO A 686 -1.78 28.12 -32.91
C PRO A 686 -2.66 26.86 -32.94
N ALA A 687 -2.61 26.06 -31.87
CA ALA A 687 -3.58 25.00 -31.65
C ALA A 687 -4.93 25.62 -31.25
N ALA A 688 -5.97 25.26 -32.01
CA ALA A 688 -7.35 25.66 -31.81
C ALA A 688 -7.88 25.24 -30.42
N PRO A 689 -8.87 25.96 -29.86
CA PRO A 689 -9.45 25.63 -28.57
C PRO A 689 -10.27 24.33 -28.65
N PHE A 690 -9.94 23.38 -27.78
CA PHE A 690 -10.79 22.22 -27.52
C PHE A 690 -12.15 22.69 -26.98
N THR A 691 -13.18 22.46 -27.78
CA THR A 691 -14.58 22.69 -27.42
C THR A 691 -15.04 21.52 -26.56
N ILE A 692 -15.32 21.79 -25.28
CA ILE A 692 -15.98 20.84 -24.38
C ILE A 692 -17.42 20.69 -24.89
N THR A 693 -17.73 19.54 -25.48
CA THR A 693 -19.08 19.20 -25.91
C THR A 693 -19.96 19.01 -24.68
N GLN A 694 -20.96 19.88 -24.55
CA GLN A 694 -22.02 19.78 -23.57
C GLN A 694 -22.79 18.47 -23.77
N SER A 695 -23.01 17.74 -22.68
CA SER A 695 -23.92 16.58 -22.66
C SER A 695 -25.37 17.09 -22.76
N PRO A 696 -26.25 16.41 -23.50
CA PRO A 696 -27.60 16.90 -23.77
C PRO A 696 -28.51 16.76 -22.55
N THR A 697 -29.23 17.84 -22.30
CA THR A 697 -30.39 17.94 -21.41
C THR A 697 -31.46 16.93 -21.84
N VAL A 698 -31.73 15.93 -20.99
CA VAL A 698 -32.92 15.09 -21.14
C VAL A 698 -34.07 15.74 -20.40
N SER A 699 -35.11 16.03 -21.16
CA SER A 699 -36.39 16.61 -20.79
C SER A 699 -37.18 15.69 -19.84
N ASN A 700 -37.78 16.32 -18.83
CA ASN A 700 -38.80 15.76 -17.96
C ASN A 700 -40.03 15.29 -18.76
N ALA A 701 -40.33 14.01 -18.71
CA ALA A 701 -41.66 13.46 -18.97
C ALA A 701 -42.02 12.53 -17.80
N GLY A 702 -43.20 12.78 -17.21
CA GLY A 702 -43.67 12.14 -15.99
C GLY A 702 -43.82 10.62 -16.10
N GLY A 703 -43.43 9.94 -15.03
CA GLY A 703 -43.61 8.51 -14.85
C GLY A 703 -43.93 8.22 -13.38
N THR A 704 -45.09 7.59 -13.19
CA THR A 704 -45.69 7.14 -11.93
C THR A 704 -44.74 6.34 -11.02
N SER A 705 -44.85 6.58 -9.71
CA SER A 705 -44.14 5.87 -8.65
C SER A 705 -44.40 4.35 -8.69
N PRO A 706 -43.36 3.49 -8.56
CA PRO A 706 -43.57 2.07 -8.34
C PRO A 706 -43.89 1.81 -6.86
N SER A 707 -45.04 1.18 -6.64
CA SER A 707 -45.47 0.64 -5.35
C SER A 707 -44.47 -0.40 -4.84
N ALA A 708 -44.27 -0.43 -3.52
CA ALA A 708 -43.45 -1.41 -2.82
C ALA A 708 -43.89 -2.86 -3.13
N PRO A 709 -42.96 -3.83 -3.24
CA PRO A 709 -43.30 -5.21 -3.52
C PRO A 709 -44.07 -5.83 -2.33
N GLN A 710 -45.23 -6.41 -2.62
CA GLN A 710 -45.97 -7.21 -1.64
C GLN A 710 -45.26 -8.55 -1.39
N PRO A 711 -45.32 -9.08 -0.15
CA PRO A 711 -44.74 -10.38 0.18
C PRO A 711 -45.47 -11.53 -0.56
N PRO A 712 -44.74 -12.59 -0.95
CA PRO A 712 -45.31 -13.71 -1.70
C PRO A 712 -46.40 -14.41 -0.90
N GLN A 713 -47.59 -14.53 -1.49
CA GLN A 713 -48.78 -15.10 -0.84
C GLN A 713 -48.83 -16.64 -0.89
N ASN A 714 -47.85 -17.29 -1.52
CA ASN A 714 -47.86 -18.74 -1.70
C ASN A 714 -46.59 -19.41 -1.16
N LYS A 715 -46.75 -20.49 -0.37
CA LYS A 715 -45.64 -21.23 0.25
C LYS A 715 -44.67 -21.83 -0.78
N ASP A 716 -45.17 -22.18 -1.95
CA ASP A 716 -44.37 -22.74 -3.04
C ASP A 716 -43.49 -21.68 -3.71
N GLU A 717 -43.94 -20.44 -3.75
CA GLU A 717 -43.20 -19.30 -4.32
C GLU A 717 -42.08 -18.82 -3.38
N ALA A 718 -42.32 -18.90 -2.06
CA ALA A 718 -41.28 -18.67 -1.05
C ALA A 718 -40.17 -19.74 -1.09
N ALA A 719 -40.53 -21.00 -1.37
CA ALA A 719 -39.55 -22.08 -1.54
C ALA A 719 -38.73 -21.91 -2.83
N ALA A 720 -39.36 -21.51 -3.94
CA ALA A 720 -38.69 -21.22 -5.20
C ALA A 720 -37.73 -20.01 -5.09
N ASN A 721 -38.16 -18.94 -4.42
CA ASN A 721 -37.31 -17.76 -4.17
C ASN A 721 -36.12 -18.10 -3.26
N LYS A 722 -36.31 -18.97 -2.25
CA LYS A 722 -35.22 -19.46 -1.41
C LYS A 722 -34.21 -20.31 -2.19
N ALA A 723 -34.67 -21.15 -3.11
CA ALA A 723 -33.80 -21.94 -3.99
C ALA A 723 -33.04 -21.07 -5.00
N ALA A 724 -33.69 -20.04 -5.56
CA ALA A 724 -33.07 -19.08 -6.47
C ALA A 724 -32.01 -18.21 -5.77
N LEU A 725 -32.28 -17.76 -4.54
CA LEU A 725 -31.30 -17.06 -3.70
C LEU A 725 -30.10 -17.93 -3.34
N ALA A 726 -30.31 -19.22 -3.07
CA ALA A 726 -29.21 -20.17 -2.83
C ALA A 726 -28.35 -20.38 -4.08
N GLN A 727 -28.95 -20.48 -5.27
CA GLN A 727 -28.20 -20.55 -6.53
C GLN A 727 -27.43 -19.27 -6.84
N LEU A 728 -28.03 -18.10 -6.65
CA LEU A 728 -27.37 -16.79 -6.79
C LEU A 728 -26.21 -16.63 -5.81
N SER A 729 -26.40 -17.05 -4.56
CA SER A 729 -25.33 -17.02 -3.55
C SER A 729 -24.15 -17.92 -3.93
N LYS A 730 -24.42 -19.11 -4.49
CA LYS A 730 -23.40 -20.04 -4.98
C LYS A 730 -22.65 -19.50 -6.21
N LEU A 731 -23.34 -18.75 -7.08
CA LEU A 731 -22.75 -18.06 -8.23
C LEU A 731 -21.87 -16.88 -7.82
N VAL A 732 -22.25 -16.13 -6.77
CA VAL A 732 -21.52 -14.94 -6.31
C VAL A 732 -20.35 -15.29 -5.40
N PHE A 733 -20.47 -16.30 -4.54
CA PHE A 733 -19.46 -16.64 -3.53
C PHE A 733 -18.69 -17.94 -3.82
N GLY A 734 -19.09 -18.72 -4.83
CA GLY A 734 -18.47 -20.00 -5.17
C GLY A 734 -18.78 -21.14 -4.19
N PHE A 735 -19.58 -20.90 -3.15
CA PHE A 735 -20.03 -21.90 -2.17
C PHE A 735 -21.38 -21.48 -1.56
N ASP A 736 -22.10 -22.44 -0.96
CA ASP A 736 -23.35 -22.19 -0.22
C ASP A 736 -23.04 -21.70 1.20
N PRO A 737 -23.44 -20.48 1.61
CA PRO A 737 -23.14 -19.93 2.93
C PRO A 737 -23.74 -20.73 4.09
N VAL A 738 -24.89 -21.39 3.88
CA VAL A 738 -25.54 -22.21 4.92
C VAL A 738 -24.75 -23.49 5.10
N GLN A 739 -24.35 -24.15 4.01
CA GLN A 739 -23.51 -25.33 4.07
C GLN A 739 -22.14 -25.01 4.71
N LYS A 740 -21.57 -23.83 4.42
CA LYS A 740 -20.31 -23.39 5.03
C LYS A 740 -20.47 -23.07 6.52
N TYR A 741 -21.61 -22.52 6.92
CA TYR A 741 -21.95 -22.32 8.33
C TYR A 741 -22.04 -23.66 9.07
N ASP A 742 -22.77 -24.64 8.52
CA ASP A 742 -22.91 -25.97 9.12
C ASP A 742 -21.55 -26.71 9.20
N GLU A 743 -20.69 -26.56 8.19
CA GLU A 743 -19.32 -27.10 8.20
C GLU A 743 -18.45 -26.47 9.32
N VAL A 744 -18.60 -25.16 9.55
CA VAL A 744 -17.89 -24.44 10.61
C VAL A 744 -18.42 -24.82 11.99
N VAL A 745 -19.74 -24.95 12.15
CA VAL A 745 -20.37 -25.42 13.40
C VAL A 745 -19.93 -26.85 13.71
N GLY A 746 -19.94 -27.77 12.74
CA GLY A 746 -19.47 -29.14 12.95
C GLY A 746 -17.98 -29.23 13.31
N LYS A 747 -17.14 -28.35 12.75
CA LYS A 747 -15.73 -28.22 13.17
C LYS A 747 -15.59 -27.69 14.59
N LEU A 748 -16.45 -26.75 15.00
CA LEU A 748 -16.48 -26.19 16.35
C LEU A 748 -16.87 -27.26 17.38
N GLU A 749 -17.92 -28.04 17.11
CA GLU A 749 -18.38 -29.14 17.95
C GLU A 749 -17.30 -30.24 18.09
N LEU A 750 -16.62 -30.59 17.00
CA LEU A 750 -15.50 -31.54 17.04
C LEU A 750 -14.32 -31.02 17.89
N HIS A 751 -14.04 -29.72 17.80
CA HIS A 751 -12.98 -29.10 18.59
C HIS A 751 -13.34 -29.06 20.07
N GLN A 752 -14.58 -28.70 20.42
CA GLN A 752 -15.08 -28.74 21.80
C GLN A 752 -15.03 -30.15 22.39
N LYS A 753 -15.38 -31.18 21.61
CA LYS A 753 -15.27 -32.58 22.04
C LYS A 753 -13.81 -32.98 22.30
N THR A 754 -12.89 -32.61 21.39
CA THR A 754 -11.45 -32.88 21.55
C THR A 754 -10.90 -32.19 22.81
N LEU A 755 -11.38 -30.99 23.12
CA LEU A 755 -10.99 -30.25 24.31
C LEU A 755 -11.46 -30.95 25.59
N ALA A 756 -12.71 -31.40 25.64
CA ALA A 756 -13.26 -32.16 26.76
C ALA A 756 -12.49 -33.47 27.00
N ASP A 757 -12.10 -34.18 25.93
CA ASP A 757 -11.29 -35.40 26.02
C ASP A 757 -9.87 -35.10 26.56
N GLN A 758 -9.27 -33.97 26.18
CA GLN A 758 -7.97 -33.53 26.70
C GLN A 758 -8.03 -33.11 28.17
N GLU A 759 -9.07 -32.38 28.58
CA GLU A 759 -9.29 -32.00 29.98
C GLU A 759 -9.47 -33.24 30.87
N HIS A 760 -10.22 -34.24 30.39
CA HIS A 760 -10.38 -35.51 31.08
C HIS A 760 -9.05 -36.27 31.23
N LEU A 761 -8.22 -36.29 30.18
CA LEU A 761 -6.88 -36.90 30.21
C LEU A 761 -5.96 -36.19 31.22
N VAL A 762 -5.99 -34.86 31.26
CA VAL A 762 -5.23 -34.05 32.22
C VAL A 762 -5.69 -34.35 33.65
N HIS A 763 -7.00 -34.44 33.88
CA HIS A 763 -7.54 -34.81 35.18
C HIS A 763 -7.07 -36.21 35.62
N GLN A 764 -7.04 -37.19 34.72
CA GLN A 764 -6.50 -38.53 35.03
C GLN A 764 -5.00 -38.51 35.35
N LEU A 765 -4.22 -37.68 34.65
CA LEU A 765 -2.78 -37.52 34.90
C LEU A 765 -2.49 -36.83 36.24
N ILE A 766 -3.30 -35.83 36.62
CA ILE A 766 -3.20 -35.16 37.92
C ILE A 766 -3.57 -36.11 39.06
N THR A 767 -4.59 -36.96 38.86
CA THR A 767 -5.06 -37.89 39.90
C THR A 767 -4.12 -39.09 40.10
N SER A 768 -3.31 -39.43 39.08
CA SER A 768 -2.36 -40.54 39.14
C SER A 768 -0.94 -40.15 39.59
N ALA A 769 -0.62 -38.84 39.60
CA ALA A 769 0.69 -38.34 39.99
C ALA A 769 0.79 -38.06 41.51
N SER A 770 0.94 -39.11 42.33
CA SER A 770 1.38 -38.93 43.73
C SER A 770 2.92 -38.85 43.80
N GLY A 771 3.47 -37.70 43.46
CA GLY A 771 4.91 -37.47 43.59
C GLY A 771 5.31 -36.12 43.01
N LYS A 772 5.84 -35.25 43.87
CA LYS A 772 6.31 -33.90 43.52
C LYS A 772 7.42 -33.98 42.48
N ASP A 773 7.07 -33.83 41.21
CA ASP A 773 8.03 -33.73 40.11
C ASP A 773 7.79 -32.46 39.29
N THR A 774 8.89 -31.83 38.90
CA THR A 774 9.02 -30.62 38.06
C THR A 774 8.27 -30.67 36.72
N ARG A 775 7.81 -31.86 36.32
CA ARG A 775 6.89 -32.06 35.19
C ARG A 775 5.51 -31.45 35.39
N ILE A 776 4.97 -31.43 36.61
CA ILE A 776 3.65 -30.84 36.91
C ILE A 776 3.71 -29.32 36.69
N ALA A 777 4.75 -28.65 37.16
CA ALA A 777 4.94 -27.21 36.97
C ALA A 777 5.16 -26.81 35.49
N THR A 778 5.65 -27.73 34.66
CA THR A 778 5.79 -27.51 33.22
C THR A 778 4.44 -27.67 32.51
N LEU A 779 3.67 -28.70 32.88
CA LEU A 779 2.30 -28.91 32.39
C LEU A 779 1.36 -27.76 32.78
N GLU A 780 1.44 -27.24 34.01
CA GLU A 780 0.65 -26.07 34.45
C GLU A 780 0.97 -24.81 33.62
N ARG A 781 2.23 -24.62 33.23
CA ARG A 781 2.66 -23.50 32.38
C ARG A 781 2.11 -23.63 30.96
N ASP A 782 2.16 -24.84 30.40
CA ASP A 782 1.68 -25.11 29.04
C ASP A 782 0.14 -25.04 28.98
N ILE A 783 -0.55 -25.50 30.02
CA ILE A 783 -2.01 -25.35 30.17
C ILE A 783 -2.39 -23.88 30.24
N LYS A 784 -1.69 -23.07 31.04
CA LYS A 784 -1.95 -21.63 31.13
C LYS A 784 -1.75 -20.92 29.79
N LYS A 785 -0.71 -21.29 29.04
CA LYS A 785 -0.46 -20.75 27.70
C LYS A 785 -1.59 -21.11 26.72
N LEU A 786 -2.09 -22.35 26.76
CA LEU A 786 -3.22 -22.77 25.94
C LEU A 786 -4.52 -22.08 26.33
N GLN A 787 -4.76 -21.84 27.63
CA GLN A 787 -5.91 -21.07 28.10
C GLN A 787 -5.85 -19.59 27.66
N ASP A 788 -4.68 -18.97 27.69
CA ASP A 788 -4.46 -17.60 27.22
C ASP A 788 -4.66 -17.50 25.68
N GLU A 789 -4.20 -18.50 24.93
CA GLU A 789 -4.43 -18.61 23.48
C GLU A 789 -5.93 -18.83 23.17
N LEU A 790 -6.63 -19.64 23.97
CA LEU A 790 -8.06 -19.92 23.83
C LEU A 790 -8.94 -18.70 24.15
N ALA A 791 -8.64 -17.96 25.23
CA ALA A 791 -9.33 -16.72 25.57
C ALA A 791 -9.23 -15.66 24.45
N SER A 792 -8.10 -15.64 23.72
CA SER A 792 -7.94 -14.77 22.55
C SER A 792 -8.76 -15.21 21.33
N SER A 793 -9.11 -16.50 21.25
CA SER A 793 -9.89 -17.09 20.16
C SER A 793 -11.39 -16.89 20.36
N ASP A 794 -11.88 -17.01 21.60
CA ASP A 794 -13.31 -16.82 21.92
C ASP A 794 -13.80 -15.39 21.64
N ASP A 795 -12.96 -14.38 21.89
CA ASP A 795 -13.26 -12.97 21.56
C ASP A 795 -13.44 -12.76 20.05
N TRP A 796 -12.67 -13.46 19.21
CA TRP A 796 -12.80 -13.37 17.75
C TRP A 796 -14.04 -14.11 17.25
N VAL A 797 -14.38 -15.26 17.84
CA VAL A 797 -15.56 -16.06 17.48
C VAL A 797 -16.85 -15.34 17.89
N LEU A 798 -16.91 -14.74 19.09
CA LEU A 798 -18.03 -13.90 19.54
C LEU A 798 -18.21 -12.67 18.64
N ALA A 799 -17.12 -11.98 18.28
CA ALA A 799 -17.18 -10.85 17.36
C ALA A 799 -17.61 -11.25 15.94
N ALA A 800 -17.24 -12.45 15.47
CA ALA A 800 -17.68 -13.00 14.19
C ALA A 800 -19.17 -13.39 14.22
N ALA A 801 -19.63 -14.01 15.31
CA ALA A 801 -21.03 -14.38 15.53
C ALA A 801 -21.94 -13.16 15.66
N GLU A 802 -21.53 -12.10 16.38
CA GLU A 802 -22.27 -10.83 16.45
C GLU A 802 -22.36 -10.14 15.08
N ARG A 803 -21.28 -10.13 14.30
CA ARG A 803 -21.30 -9.57 12.93
C ARG A 803 -22.21 -10.37 12.00
N ALA A 804 -22.23 -11.70 12.12
CA ALA A 804 -23.12 -12.56 11.36
C ALA A 804 -24.59 -12.36 11.77
N ASN A 805 -24.89 -12.25 13.07
CA ASN A 805 -26.23 -11.97 13.57
C ASN A 805 -26.73 -10.58 13.16
N LYS A 806 -25.84 -9.57 13.18
CA LYS A 806 -26.17 -8.21 12.69
C LYS A 806 -26.52 -8.23 11.21
N ARG A 807 -25.77 -8.97 10.38
CA ARG A 807 -26.08 -9.14 8.96
C ARG A 807 -27.39 -9.89 8.72
N LYS A 808 -27.68 -10.94 9.51
CA LYS A 808 -28.94 -11.70 9.46
C LYS A 808 -30.16 -10.89 9.92
N ARG A 809 -29.98 -9.85 10.74
CA ARG A 809 -31.05 -8.90 11.11
C ARG A 809 -31.26 -7.79 10.07
N THR A 810 -30.27 -7.57 9.20
CA THR A 810 -30.28 -6.48 8.21
C THR A 810 -30.77 -6.98 6.84
N ALA A 811 -30.46 -8.23 6.51
CA ALA A 811 -31.06 -9.00 5.41
C ALA A 811 -32.42 -9.56 5.86
#